data_AF-A0A497G9U8-F1
#
_entry.id   AF-A0A497G9U8-F1
#
_cell.length_a   1.000
_cell.length_b   1.000
_cell.length_c   1.000
_cell.angle_alpha   90.00
_cell.angle_beta   90.00
_cell.angle_gamma   90.00
#
_symmetry.space_group_name_H-M   'P 1'
#
loop_
_entity.id
_entity.type
_entity.pdbx_description
1 polymer ?
#
loop_
_entity_poly.entity_id
_entity_poly.type
_entity_poly.pdbx_seq_one_letter_code
_entity_poly.pdbx_strand_id
1 'polypeptide(L)'
;LILYVMGIDISADLPIASLVYVGHFYQAGSSFLTAKLYGVRSIVTDYVRIVSEYLNETGLPEEKGLRLAIRNLGLVRQQDLTEGPEWMWASTMSKPYVLDTEPFTIAGMAAFTFKTSFSFKPLEGEPISDLTYVKSRFRDRVIPQLASALAIAVGLLNEPEIKTLSESMILPTRLHPLLYWGFIDLRVRVLEYNVTKGWYDPVPHAIVRVSRANAYNYPFVWMIAKADHEGSALIYGITPQSLGAWYVDAYKILNDSWAIMPAWGLHSTGPTWVTALVPRVYATVNVKPLKIHVLTDLYNPRIMRRTIEDPRFSTANVWIASNVWPSSYETTTGMLPLYYYAAVSDKRGLGLIGSSLPSKLTITLGIGRRWPVAIAEITNAAPILSALNYAKDLYRLASQRYSTLSTREVRKLSADLMLKYARAHLDKVTALLKSKEYGDAYRYSLIAWSYSARAYADEVMPLYEESVRSVIIFAPLIIVSAYFFERLLLRGKGIRRIFYTVGLEVTLFAAFAVVHPAFWIIPSTLLASLSIGLLILMAVVFWIFYREARDLLSEVSAKILGRHEVTGERIPVILMTLSLSIENMRKRPLRTILTIVPITVFAMAMISLASISPYTAVIATVTDRKAPYWGLLVKNFYGVLESTLDNPTVELISALVGERGVVCPRFWYYPPAVIGHGPYGLIISSNSSARVPAVVGFTSVEAEKLVRRALIKGTTFIDDYQLAIILPSTLAERLEVDVGDEVEFLGMRLVVTGIFSEAVLEAIRDFDGLSVAPMNSVYYPQLHGFAVNLPTVLQPLPLAWEEGVVIMPAGLVEKLGGFISSIGIVLKPNITYSEAEVIARRIAYAIDAVCYASNEAGNVVAYSKVPTFSAVGWEMMFVPFVLTSLNIVVTLLGSIKERTAEIYTYTSVGLSPGGAMLMFIVEFLVYGFLGAIVGYFSGWAASKILRWIGVLSTGFVFNYASVSIVIVIIMVILSTLIAAVYPSYLASRLVTPSLERKWRMPRAPRSIVWEIPLPFRVSSGREAQAILLYLQEYYGGVGSMKRLYRVTTDPKVLKEERKLSFNVWLYPFDAATEQKVELYFIKERKDRWRAILRLRLVKGLRRVWISGSQYSFLNDLRKQLLLWRTLPASEREKYLRMLQEYNP
;
A
#
# COMPACT_ATOMS: atom_id res chain seq x y z
N LEU A 1 -28.51 -29.59 -39.95
CA LEU A 1 -28.25 -28.64 -38.84
C LEU A 1 -27.32 -29.36 -37.86
N ILE A 2 -26.22 -28.75 -37.42
CA ILE A 2 -25.30 -29.39 -36.46
C ILE A 2 -25.75 -28.96 -35.06
N LEU A 3 -26.23 -29.91 -34.26
CA LEU A 3 -26.81 -29.65 -32.94
C LEU A 3 -25.77 -29.70 -31.82
N TYR A 4 -24.90 -30.71 -31.85
CA TYR A 4 -23.82 -30.91 -30.89
C TYR A 4 -22.49 -31.08 -31.63
N VAL A 5 -21.41 -30.59 -31.04
CA VAL A 5 -20.03 -30.85 -31.48
C VAL A 5 -19.28 -31.47 -30.31
N MET A 6 -18.94 -32.75 -30.45
CA MET A 6 -18.18 -33.50 -29.44
C MET A 6 -16.74 -33.72 -29.94
N GLY A 7 -15.78 -33.12 -29.24
CA GLY A 7 -14.35 -33.40 -29.43
C GLY A 7 -13.91 -34.62 -28.63
N ILE A 8 -12.91 -35.35 -29.12
CA ILE A 8 -12.31 -36.49 -28.41
C ILE A 8 -10.81 -36.21 -28.24
N ASP A 9 -10.37 -36.06 -26.99
CA ASP A 9 -8.96 -35.88 -26.62
C ASP A 9 -8.58 -36.87 -25.50
N ILE A 10 -8.23 -38.08 -25.90
CA ILE A 10 -7.96 -39.18 -24.98
C ILE A 10 -6.47 -39.54 -24.95
N SER A 11 -6.01 -40.00 -23.79
CA SER A 11 -4.67 -40.49 -23.53
C SER A 11 -4.72 -41.84 -22.83
N ALA A 12 -3.57 -42.53 -22.77
CA ALA A 12 -3.43 -43.80 -22.08
C ALA A 12 -3.01 -43.65 -20.61
N ASP A 13 -3.23 -42.49 -19.99
CA ASP A 13 -2.81 -42.22 -18.59
C ASP A 13 -3.82 -42.75 -17.57
N LEU A 14 -5.12 -42.57 -17.81
CA LEU A 14 -6.19 -42.94 -16.88
C LEU A 14 -7.45 -43.36 -17.65
N PRO A 15 -8.25 -44.35 -17.18
CA PRO A 15 -9.51 -44.74 -17.82
C PRO A 15 -10.67 -43.76 -17.59
N ILE A 16 -10.44 -42.67 -16.86
CA ILE A 16 -11.46 -41.68 -16.48
C ILE A 16 -11.32 -40.46 -17.36
N ALA A 17 -12.45 -39.90 -17.80
CA ALA A 17 -12.49 -38.68 -18.59
C ALA A 17 -13.39 -37.61 -17.97
N SER A 18 -13.03 -36.35 -18.21
CA SER A 18 -13.80 -35.17 -17.88
C SER A 18 -14.42 -34.60 -19.16
N LEU A 19 -15.64 -34.09 -19.04
CA LEU A 19 -16.26 -33.30 -20.10
C LEU A 19 -15.92 -31.83 -19.87
N VAL A 20 -15.23 -31.21 -20.83
CA VAL A 20 -14.75 -29.82 -20.73
C VAL A 20 -15.17 -29.03 -21.97
N TYR A 21 -15.58 -27.77 -21.80
CA TYR A 21 -16.03 -26.92 -22.91
C TYR A 21 -15.13 -25.69 -23.14
N VAL A 22 -14.21 -25.41 -22.22
CA VAL A 22 -13.28 -24.27 -22.27
C VAL A 22 -11.85 -24.78 -22.25
N GLY A 23 -10.98 -24.04 -22.92
CA GLY A 23 -9.53 -24.20 -22.96
C GLY A 23 -8.83 -22.85 -22.72
N HIS A 24 -7.50 -22.87 -22.75
CA HIS A 24 -6.67 -21.70 -22.48
C HIS A 24 -6.55 -20.78 -23.70
N PHE A 25 -7.20 -21.09 -24.83
CA PHE A 25 -7.15 -20.30 -26.04
C PHE A 25 -8.06 -19.07 -25.95
N TYR A 26 -9.37 -19.26 -25.71
CA TYR A 26 -10.29 -18.13 -25.51
C TYR A 26 -10.45 -17.71 -24.05
N GLN A 27 -10.17 -18.62 -23.10
CA GLN A 27 -10.34 -18.44 -21.65
C GLN A 27 -11.73 -17.91 -21.28
N ALA A 28 -12.75 -18.55 -21.84
CA ALA A 28 -14.09 -18.02 -21.95
C ALA A 28 -15.15 -18.74 -21.10
N GLY A 29 -14.82 -19.09 -19.86
CA GLY A 29 -15.76 -19.73 -18.95
C GLY A 29 -16.91 -18.80 -18.57
N SER A 30 -18.16 -19.27 -18.69
CA SER A 30 -19.32 -18.55 -18.19
C SER A 30 -20.47 -19.49 -17.86
N SER A 31 -21.19 -19.17 -16.78
CA SER A 31 -22.44 -19.85 -16.40
C SER A 31 -23.51 -19.87 -17.50
N PHE A 32 -23.51 -18.89 -18.42
CA PHE A 32 -24.43 -18.87 -19.57
C PHE A 32 -24.05 -19.86 -20.66
N LEU A 33 -22.76 -20.13 -20.87
CA LEU A 33 -22.29 -21.12 -21.84
C LEU A 33 -22.56 -22.54 -21.32
N THR A 34 -22.31 -22.78 -20.02
CA THR A 34 -22.63 -24.08 -19.40
C THR A 34 -24.12 -24.39 -19.39
N ALA A 35 -24.99 -23.35 -19.39
CA ALA A 35 -26.42 -23.54 -19.39
C ALA A 35 -26.95 -24.36 -20.58
N LYS A 36 -26.27 -24.30 -21.74
CA LYS A 36 -26.61 -25.08 -22.94
C LYS A 36 -26.20 -26.55 -22.83
N LEU A 37 -25.35 -26.88 -21.85
CA LEU A 37 -24.78 -28.21 -21.67
C LEU A 37 -25.41 -28.96 -20.49
N TYR A 38 -26.38 -28.36 -19.76
CA TYR A 38 -27.09 -29.04 -18.67
C TYR A 38 -27.81 -30.32 -19.13
N GLY A 39 -28.42 -30.32 -20.32
CA GLY A 39 -29.06 -31.52 -20.88
C GLY A 39 -28.07 -32.68 -21.08
N VAL A 40 -26.81 -32.38 -21.43
CA VAL A 40 -25.74 -33.37 -21.62
C VAL A 40 -25.44 -34.12 -20.33
N ARG A 41 -25.58 -33.48 -19.17
CA ARG A 41 -25.40 -34.13 -17.85
C ARG A 41 -26.41 -35.26 -17.61
N SER A 42 -27.67 -35.07 -18.00
CA SER A 42 -28.67 -36.15 -17.87
C SER A 42 -28.27 -37.35 -18.73
N ILE A 43 -27.92 -37.08 -19.99
CA ILE A 43 -27.56 -38.10 -20.98
C ILE A 43 -26.34 -38.90 -20.52
N VAL A 44 -25.30 -38.20 -20.05
CA VAL A 44 -24.09 -38.86 -19.54
C VAL A 44 -24.43 -39.77 -18.37
N THR A 45 -25.29 -39.34 -17.44
CA THR A 45 -25.71 -40.17 -16.30
C THR A 45 -26.42 -41.45 -16.75
N ASP A 46 -27.34 -41.35 -17.71
CA ASP A 46 -28.16 -42.47 -18.17
C ASP A 46 -27.36 -43.49 -19.00
N TYR A 47 -26.52 -43.01 -19.91
CA TYR A 47 -25.78 -43.86 -20.86
C TYR A 47 -24.45 -44.38 -20.31
N VAL A 48 -23.81 -43.69 -19.37
CA VAL A 48 -22.60 -44.20 -18.68
C VAL A 48 -22.93 -45.38 -17.76
N ARG A 49 -24.18 -45.49 -17.27
CA ARG A 49 -24.63 -46.68 -16.54
C ARG A 49 -24.52 -47.95 -17.39
N ILE A 50 -24.90 -47.89 -18.66
CA ILE A 50 -24.81 -49.01 -19.61
C ILE A 50 -23.34 -49.40 -19.83
N VAL A 51 -22.44 -48.41 -19.93
CA VAL A 51 -21.00 -48.67 -20.05
C VAL A 51 -20.45 -49.30 -18.76
N SER A 52 -20.96 -48.92 -17.60
CA SER A 52 -20.55 -49.52 -16.33
C SER A 52 -20.95 -51.00 -16.25
N GLU A 53 -22.12 -51.37 -16.77
CA GLU A 53 -22.54 -52.78 -16.92
C GLU A 53 -21.61 -53.54 -17.89
N TYR A 54 -21.33 -52.97 -19.07
CA TYR A 54 -20.38 -53.54 -20.03
C TYR A 54 -18.98 -53.75 -19.44
N LEU A 55 -18.46 -52.78 -18.70
CA LEU A 55 -17.14 -52.87 -18.06
C LEU A 55 -17.12 -53.94 -16.96
N ASN A 56 -18.21 -54.09 -16.21
CA ASN A 56 -18.37 -55.16 -15.23
C ASN A 56 -18.43 -56.55 -15.88
N GLU A 57 -19.15 -56.70 -17.00
CA GLU A 57 -19.24 -57.96 -17.75
C GLU A 57 -17.91 -58.36 -18.39
N THR A 58 -17.19 -57.39 -18.96
CA THR A 58 -15.91 -57.61 -19.64
C THR A 58 -14.72 -57.69 -18.69
N GLY A 59 -14.90 -57.31 -17.42
CA GLY A 59 -13.82 -57.27 -16.44
C GLY A 59 -12.76 -56.19 -16.74
N LEU A 60 -13.12 -55.11 -17.43
CA LEU A 60 -12.21 -54.00 -17.73
C LEU A 60 -12.43 -52.81 -16.78
N PRO A 61 -11.38 -52.12 -16.32
CA PRO A 61 -9.96 -52.47 -16.43
C PRO A 61 -9.61 -53.75 -15.65
N GLU A 62 -8.56 -54.49 -16.03
CA GLU A 62 -8.12 -55.69 -15.31
C GLU A 62 -7.52 -55.37 -13.92
N GLU A 63 -6.76 -54.28 -13.82
CA GLU A 63 -6.17 -53.80 -12.57
C GLU A 63 -7.24 -53.35 -11.55
N LYS A 64 -7.17 -53.90 -10.32
CA LYS A 64 -8.12 -53.55 -9.24
C LYS A 64 -8.00 -52.07 -8.82
N GLY A 65 -6.79 -51.53 -8.84
CA GLY A 65 -6.56 -50.11 -8.54
C GLY A 65 -7.30 -49.18 -9.50
N LEU A 66 -7.30 -49.48 -10.80
CA LEU A 66 -8.04 -48.70 -11.80
C LEU A 66 -9.56 -48.81 -11.62
N ARG A 67 -10.08 -49.99 -11.27
CA ARG A 67 -11.52 -50.14 -10.93
C ARG A 67 -11.91 -49.32 -9.71
N LEU A 68 -11.07 -49.29 -8.68
CA LEU A 68 -11.31 -48.49 -7.49
C LEU A 68 -11.27 -46.98 -7.80
N ALA A 69 -10.35 -46.54 -8.65
CA ALA A 69 -10.29 -45.17 -9.13
C ALA A 69 -11.59 -44.77 -9.85
N ILE A 70 -12.10 -45.62 -10.76
CA ILE A 70 -13.38 -45.41 -11.47
C ILE A 70 -14.54 -45.35 -10.47
N ARG A 71 -14.55 -46.23 -9.47
CA ARG A 71 -15.59 -46.24 -8.42
C ARG A 71 -15.61 -44.95 -7.60
N ASN A 72 -14.43 -44.38 -7.29
CA ASN A 72 -14.30 -43.20 -6.45
C ASN A 72 -14.58 -41.90 -7.22
N LEU A 73 -14.11 -41.78 -8.47
CA LEU A 73 -14.17 -40.54 -9.25
C LEU A 73 -15.29 -40.52 -10.29
N GLY A 74 -15.88 -41.68 -10.60
CA GLY A 74 -16.78 -41.89 -11.72
C GLY A 74 -16.02 -42.14 -13.02
N LEU A 75 -16.62 -42.90 -13.94
CA LEU A 75 -16.04 -43.19 -15.26
C LEU A 75 -15.96 -41.94 -16.14
N VAL A 76 -17.00 -41.09 -16.08
CA VAL A 76 -17.06 -39.80 -16.75
C VAL A 76 -17.45 -38.71 -15.76
N ARG A 77 -16.64 -37.67 -15.67
CA ARG A 77 -16.87 -36.52 -14.81
C ARG A 77 -17.64 -35.43 -15.55
N GLN A 78 -18.96 -35.52 -15.46
CA GLN A 78 -19.88 -34.52 -16.00
C GLN A 78 -19.96 -33.23 -15.17
N GLN A 79 -19.61 -33.27 -13.87
CA GLN A 79 -19.62 -32.05 -13.04
C GLN A 79 -18.64 -31.01 -13.56
N ASP A 80 -17.50 -31.44 -14.11
CA ASP A 80 -16.46 -30.56 -14.65
C ASP A 80 -16.96 -29.74 -15.88
N LEU A 81 -18.11 -30.12 -16.46
CA LEU A 81 -18.73 -29.43 -17.59
C LEU A 81 -19.60 -28.23 -17.16
N THR A 82 -20.29 -28.35 -16.03
CA THR A 82 -21.37 -27.42 -15.63
C THR A 82 -21.18 -26.75 -14.29
N GLU A 83 -20.35 -27.32 -13.42
CA GLU A 83 -20.14 -26.85 -12.05
C GLU A 83 -18.80 -26.11 -11.92
N GLY A 84 -18.69 -25.23 -10.93
CA GLY A 84 -17.46 -24.48 -10.62
C GLY A 84 -17.55 -22.98 -10.93
N PRO A 85 -16.75 -22.14 -10.24
CA PRO A 85 -16.65 -20.72 -10.55
C PRO A 85 -16.07 -20.50 -11.96
N GLU A 86 -16.41 -19.38 -12.61
CA GLU A 86 -16.10 -19.11 -14.03
C GLU A 86 -14.59 -19.21 -14.39
N TRP A 87 -13.70 -19.15 -13.40
CA TRP A 87 -12.25 -19.26 -13.56
C TRP A 87 -11.69 -20.69 -13.30
N MET A 88 -12.46 -21.62 -12.74
CA MET A 88 -12.02 -22.98 -12.35
C MET A 88 -12.57 -24.08 -13.28
N TRP A 89 -12.58 -23.83 -14.58
CA TRP A 89 -13.09 -24.78 -15.59
C TRP A 89 -12.11 -25.91 -15.95
N ALA A 90 -10.84 -25.81 -15.51
CA ALA A 90 -9.83 -26.82 -15.77
C ALA A 90 -9.90 -28.04 -14.81
N SER A 91 -10.56 -27.93 -13.65
CA SER A 91 -10.79 -29.01 -12.64
C SER A 91 -9.66 -30.06 -12.55
N THR A 92 -9.83 -31.21 -13.21
CA THR A 92 -8.91 -32.37 -13.19
C THR A 92 -7.69 -32.26 -14.11
N MET A 93 -7.53 -31.15 -14.82
CA MET A 93 -6.44 -30.93 -15.77
C MET A 93 -5.20 -30.43 -15.05
N SER A 94 -4.06 -31.06 -15.35
CA SER A 94 -2.79 -30.84 -14.63
C SER A 94 -1.93 -29.72 -15.20
N LYS A 95 -2.20 -29.29 -16.44
CA LYS A 95 -1.48 -28.24 -17.15
C LYS A 95 -2.41 -27.49 -18.12
N PRO A 96 -2.04 -26.29 -18.59
CA PRO A 96 -2.75 -25.58 -19.63
C PRO A 96 -2.92 -26.38 -20.91
N TYR A 97 -4.06 -26.22 -21.56
CA TYR A 97 -4.45 -26.95 -22.78
C TYR A 97 -5.35 -26.09 -23.68
N VAL A 98 -5.38 -26.40 -24.98
CA VAL A 98 -6.33 -25.86 -25.98
C VAL A 98 -7.30 -26.98 -26.38
N LEU A 99 -8.54 -26.63 -26.72
CA LEU A 99 -9.50 -27.57 -27.29
C LEU A 99 -9.86 -27.18 -28.72
N ASP A 100 -9.98 -28.15 -29.62
CA ASP A 100 -10.45 -27.89 -30.99
C ASP A 100 -11.94 -27.50 -31.03
N THR A 101 -12.70 -27.79 -29.96
CA THR A 101 -14.12 -27.45 -29.85
C THR A 101 -14.37 -26.02 -29.37
N GLU A 102 -13.37 -25.35 -28.78
CA GLU A 102 -13.49 -23.99 -28.22
C GLU A 102 -14.08 -22.96 -29.21
N PRO A 103 -13.65 -22.91 -30.49
CA PRO A 103 -14.25 -22.03 -31.50
C PRO A 103 -15.76 -22.23 -31.69
N PHE A 104 -16.24 -23.48 -31.62
CA PHE A 104 -17.66 -23.80 -31.80
C PHE A 104 -18.48 -23.35 -30.58
N THR A 105 -17.95 -23.59 -29.38
CA THR A 105 -18.54 -23.11 -28.11
C THR A 105 -18.71 -21.59 -28.14
N ILE A 106 -17.66 -20.88 -28.57
CA ILE A 106 -17.66 -19.41 -28.70
C ILE A 106 -18.59 -18.90 -29.79
N ALA A 107 -18.74 -19.63 -30.89
CA ALA A 107 -19.72 -19.31 -31.91
C ALA A 107 -21.17 -19.44 -31.39
N GLY A 108 -21.38 -20.02 -30.21
CA GLY A 108 -22.68 -20.19 -29.58
C GLY A 108 -23.25 -21.61 -29.70
N MET A 109 -22.52 -22.54 -30.31
CA MET A 109 -22.96 -23.93 -30.49
C MET A 109 -22.82 -24.74 -29.20
N ALA A 110 -23.58 -25.83 -29.06
CA ALA A 110 -23.42 -26.77 -27.96
C ALA A 110 -22.21 -27.68 -28.23
N ALA A 111 -21.02 -27.20 -27.87
CA ALA A 111 -19.76 -27.89 -28.11
C ALA A 111 -19.00 -28.17 -26.81
N PHE A 112 -18.46 -29.39 -26.69
CA PHE A 112 -17.65 -29.85 -25.57
C PHE A 112 -16.65 -30.92 -26.02
N THR A 113 -15.59 -31.12 -25.26
CA THR A 113 -14.57 -32.15 -25.49
C THR A 113 -14.59 -33.19 -24.38
N PHE A 114 -14.55 -34.45 -24.77
CA PHE A 114 -14.28 -35.59 -23.90
C PHE A 114 -12.76 -35.72 -23.74
N LYS A 115 -12.24 -35.40 -22.55
CA LYS A 115 -10.80 -35.31 -22.29
C LYS A 115 -10.36 -36.18 -21.10
N THR A 116 -9.28 -36.94 -21.22
CA THR A 116 -8.77 -37.77 -20.09
C THR A 116 -8.47 -36.91 -18.85
N SER A 117 -9.00 -37.31 -17.69
CA SER A 117 -8.78 -36.63 -16.41
C SER A 117 -7.39 -36.94 -15.82
N PHE A 118 -6.81 -36.00 -15.07
CA PHE A 118 -5.50 -36.16 -14.40
C PHE A 118 -4.33 -36.54 -15.32
N SER A 119 -4.48 -36.34 -16.62
CA SER A 119 -3.42 -36.61 -17.59
C SER A 119 -2.40 -35.47 -17.58
N PHE A 120 -1.11 -35.83 -17.44
CA PHE A 120 0.01 -34.89 -17.49
C PHE A 120 0.59 -34.75 -18.91
N LYS A 121 0.42 -35.79 -19.75
CA LYS A 121 0.94 -35.88 -21.12
C LYS A 121 2.36 -35.31 -21.24
N PRO A 122 3.37 -35.88 -20.57
CA PRO A 122 4.73 -35.33 -20.57
C PRO A 122 5.36 -35.27 -21.97
N LEU A 123 4.95 -36.17 -22.87
CA LEU A 123 5.47 -36.30 -24.23
C LEU A 123 4.69 -35.50 -25.29
N GLU A 124 3.67 -34.74 -24.88
CA GLU A 124 2.84 -33.98 -25.81
C GLU A 124 3.64 -32.85 -26.48
N GLY A 125 3.73 -32.89 -27.81
CA GLY A 125 4.53 -31.93 -28.60
C GLY A 125 5.97 -32.38 -28.86
N GLU A 126 6.39 -33.55 -28.36
CA GLU A 126 7.66 -34.14 -28.78
C GLU A 126 7.58 -34.67 -30.21
N PRO A 127 8.65 -34.51 -31.02
CA PRO A 127 8.65 -34.94 -32.42
C PRO A 127 8.76 -36.47 -32.59
N ILE A 128 9.07 -37.21 -31.52
CA ILE A 128 9.24 -38.66 -31.52
C ILE A 128 7.96 -39.30 -30.98
N SER A 129 7.26 -40.06 -31.83
CA SER A 129 6.06 -40.79 -31.43
C SER A 129 6.42 -42.25 -31.09
N ASP A 130 6.45 -42.60 -29.81
CA ASP A 130 6.50 -44.01 -29.38
C ASP A 130 5.09 -44.50 -29.00
N LEU A 131 4.49 -45.30 -29.89
CA LEU A 131 3.19 -45.91 -29.65
C LEU A 131 3.25 -47.03 -28.59
N THR A 132 4.43 -47.45 -28.12
CA THR A 132 4.59 -48.53 -27.13
C THR A 132 3.91 -48.17 -25.80
N TYR A 133 3.98 -46.90 -25.38
CA TYR A 133 3.30 -46.40 -24.18
C TYR A 133 1.78 -46.58 -24.27
N VAL A 134 1.19 -46.25 -25.42
CA VAL A 134 -0.26 -46.35 -25.64
C VAL A 134 -0.68 -47.81 -25.84
N LYS A 135 0.04 -48.57 -26.67
CA LYS A 135 -0.27 -49.96 -26.99
C LYS A 135 -0.30 -50.85 -25.75
N SER A 136 0.67 -50.70 -24.84
CA SER A 136 0.74 -51.50 -23.61
C SER A 136 -0.40 -51.22 -22.63
N ARG A 137 -0.99 -50.02 -22.69
CA ARG A 137 -2.04 -49.56 -21.77
C ARG A 137 -3.44 -49.45 -22.41
N PHE A 138 -3.55 -49.73 -23.70
CA PHE A 138 -4.74 -49.45 -24.51
C PHE A 138 -5.99 -50.13 -23.96
N ARG A 139 -5.87 -51.41 -23.60
CA ARG A 139 -7.00 -52.23 -23.17
C ARG A 139 -7.65 -51.72 -21.88
N ASP A 140 -6.83 -51.44 -20.87
CA ASP A 140 -7.33 -51.05 -19.55
C ASP A 140 -7.63 -49.56 -19.41
N ARG A 141 -6.95 -48.70 -20.17
CA ARG A 141 -7.08 -47.24 -20.01
C ARG A 141 -7.83 -46.57 -21.16
N VAL A 142 -7.72 -47.06 -22.39
CA VAL A 142 -8.32 -46.39 -23.57
C VAL A 142 -9.70 -46.96 -23.93
N ILE A 143 -9.91 -48.29 -23.84
CA ILE A 143 -11.22 -48.91 -24.15
C ILE A 143 -12.35 -48.36 -23.27
N PRO A 144 -12.20 -48.22 -21.93
CA PRO A 144 -13.28 -47.65 -21.09
C PRO A 144 -13.65 -46.22 -21.48
N GLN A 145 -12.66 -45.42 -21.88
CA GLN A 145 -12.87 -44.06 -22.36
C GLN A 145 -13.61 -44.03 -23.70
N LEU A 146 -13.19 -44.87 -24.66
CA LEU A 146 -13.84 -44.98 -25.97
C LEU A 146 -15.27 -45.49 -25.88
N ALA A 147 -15.53 -46.50 -25.04
CA ALA A 147 -16.87 -47.02 -24.79
C ALA A 147 -17.77 -45.94 -24.18
N SER A 148 -17.23 -45.15 -23.25
CA SER A 148 -17.94 -44.01 -22.66
C SER A 148 -18.24 -42.92 -23.69
N ALA A 149 -17.25 -42.54 -24.50
CA ALA A 149 -17.43 -41.53 -25.54
C ALA A 149 -18.47 -41.96 -26.58
N LEU A 150 -18.44 -43.24 -27.00
CA LEU A 150 -19.41 -43.82 -27.93
C LEU A 150 -20.82 -43.84 -27.32
N ALA A 151 -20.96 -44.26 -26.05
CA ALA A 151 -22.26 -44.28 -25.38
C ALA A 151 -22.87 -42.89 -25.26
N ILE A 152 -22.06 -41.87 -24.96
CA ILE A 152 -22.51 -40.47 -24.94
C ILE A 152 -22.93 -40.02 -26.35
N ALA A 153 -22.15 -40.34 -27.38
CA ALA A 153 -22.49 -40.00 -28.76
C ALA A 153 -23.80 -40.66 -29.22
N VAL A 154 -24.00 -41.95 -28.91
CA VAL A 154 -25.24 -42.69 -29.17
C VAL A 154 -26.41 -42.09 -28.38
N GLY A 155 -26.19 -41.70 -27.12
CA GLY A 155 -27.20 -41.04 -26.31
C GLY A 155 -27.64 -39.70 -26.87
N LEU A 156 -26.69 -38.89 -27.37
CA LEU A 156 -26.99 -37.62 -28.04
C LEU A 156 -27.75 -37.81 -29.37
N LEU A 157 -27.53 -38.92 -30.08
CA LEU A 157 -28.22 -39.24 -31.33
C LEU A 157 -29.66 -39.74 -31.10
N ASN A 158 -29.95 -40.35 -29.94
CA ASN A 158 -31.24 -40.98 -29.64
C ASN A 158 -32.16 -40.13 -28.74
N GLU A 159 -31.78 -38.90 -28.39
CA GLU A 159 -32.62 -38.00 -27.59
C GLU A 159 -33.77 -37.43 -28.45
N PRO A 160 -35.05 -37.65 -28.05
CA PRO A 160 -36.20 -37.20 -28.82
C PRO A 160 -36.43 -35.68 -28.76
N GLU A 161 -35.97 -35.01 -27.69
CA GLU A 161 -36.04 -33.56 -27.51
C GLU A 161 -34.71 -33.00 -27.01
N ILE A 162 -34.27 -31.88 -27.58
CA ILE A 162 -33.04 -31.21 -27.15
C ILE A 162 -33.33 -30.49 -25.83
N LYS A 163 -32.84 -31.04 -24.72
CA LYS A 163 -32.93 -30.45 -23.37
C LYS A 163 -32.00 -29.24 -23.21
N THR A 164 -32.22 -28.20 -24.01
CA THR A 164 -31.52 -26.90 -23.96
C THR A 164 -32.50 -25.75 -23.81
N LEU A 165 -32.02 -24.56 -23.43
CA LEU A 165 -32.87 -23.39 -23.15
C LEU A 165 -33.67 -22.91 -24.38
N SER A 166 -33.15 -23.07 -25.61
CA SER A 166 -33.88 -22.91 -26.90
C SER A 166 -33.01 -23.28 -28.12
N GLU A 167 -33.62 -23.66 -29.25
CA GLU A 167 -32.90 -23.98 -30.51
C GLU A 167 -32.11 -22.77 -31.06
N SER A 168 -32.64 -21.56 -30.92
CA SER A 168 -31.97 -20.32 -31.34
C SER A 168 -30.67 -20.03 -30.58
N MET A 169 -30.49 -20.63 -29.40
CA MET A 169 -29.32 -20.42 -28.54
C MET A 169 -28.16 -21.35 -28.86
N ILE A 170 -28.35 -22.39 -29.67
CA ILE A 170 -27.30 -23.35 -30.07
C ILE A 170 -26.85 -23.17 -31.53
N LEU A 171 -27.39 -22.17 -32.24
CA LEU A 171 -26.97 -21.83 -33.59
C LEU A 171 -25.66 -21.02 -33.58
N PRO A 172 -24.80 -21.20 -34.60
CA PRO A 172 -23.62 -20.36 -34.75
C PRO A 172 -24.03 -18.91 -34.99
N THR A 173 -23.46 -18.00 -34.21
CA THR A 173 -23.74 -16.56 -34.22
C THR A 173 -22.45 -15.79 -34.46
N ARG A 174 -22.53 -14.75 -35.30
CA ARG A 174 -21.41 -13.82 -35.50
C ARG A 174 -21.21 -12.91 -34.30
N LEU A 175 -22.30 -12.45 -33.70
CA LEU A 175 -22.30 -11.66 -32.47
C LEU A 175 -23.68 -11.76 -31.83
N HIS A 176 -23.74 -12.13 -30.56
CA HIS A 176 -24.96 -12.03 -29.76
C HIS A 176 -24.83 -10.84 -28.78
N PRO A 177 -25.58 -9.75 -28.98
CA PRO A 177 -25.35 -8.49 -28.25
C PRO A 177 -25.63 -8.57 -26.75
N LEU A 178 -26.54 -9.45 -26.31
CA LEU A 178 -26.91 -9.57 -24.88
C LEU A 178 -26.05 -10.58 -24.11
N LEU A 179 -25.46 -11.56 -24.81
CA LEU A 179 -24.76 -12.70 -24.20
C LEU A 179 -23.26 -12.67 -24.51
N TYR A 180 -22.85 -11.71 -25.34
CA TYR A 180 -21.45 -11.38 -25.64
C TYR A 180 -20.60 -12.57 -26.10
N TRP A 181 -21.20 -13.58 -26.75
CA TRP A 181 -20.50 -14.61 -27.52
C TRP A 181 -20.65 -14.36 -29.03
N GLY A 182 -19.77 -14.96 -29.82
CA GLY A 182 -19.79 -14.83 -31.27
C GLY A 182 -18.43 -15.06 -31.92
N PHE A 183 -18.48 -15.44 -33.20
CA PHE A 183 -17.30 -15.70 -34.03
C PHE A 183 -17.03 -14.51 -34.98
N ILE A 184 -16.28 -13.52 -34.49
CA ILE A 184 -16.10 -12.21 -35.15
C ILE A 184 -14.85 -12.21 -36.03
N ASP A 185 -14.94 -11.51 -37.17
CA ASP A 185 -13.79 -11.27 -38.06
C ASP A 185 -13.06 -9.99 -37.65
N LEU A 186 -11.73 -10.07 -37.56
CA LEU A 186 -10.85 -8.94 -37.28
C LEU A 186 -9.94 -8.67 -38.48
N ARG A 187 -10.12 -7.50 -39.11
CA ARG A 187 -9.20 -7.03 -40.15
C ARG A 187 -8.17 -6.10 -39.54
N VAL A 188 -6.90 -6.50 -39.60
CA VAL A 188 -5.77 -5.73 -39.08
C VAL A 188 -5.06 -5.05 -40.25
N ARG A 189 -4.71 -3.77 -40.12
CA ARG A 189 -3.81 -3.06 -41.04
C ARG A 189 -2.51 -2.71 -40.32
N VAL A 190 -1.39 -3.08 -40.91
CA VAL A 190 -0.04 -2.79 -40.39
C VAL A 190 0.50 -1.59 -41.14
N LEU A 191 0.70 -0.49 -40.42
CA LEU A 191 1.03 0.80 -41.00
C LEU A 191 2.28 1.40 -40.35
N GLU A 192 3.10 2.07 -41.15
CA GLU A 192 4.23 2.87 -40.69
C GLU A 192 3.97 4.35 -41.00
N TYR A 193 4.13 5.24 -40.02
CA TYR A 193 3.98 6.68 -40.26
C TYR A 193 5.14 7.25 -41.07
N ASN A 194 4.91 7.75 -42.27
CA ASN A 194 5.92 8.39 -43.10
C ASN A 194 5.95 9.90 -42.84
N VAL A 195 7.02 10.37 -42.18
CA VAL A 195 7.20 11.78 -41.82
C VAL A 195 7.29 12.69 -43.05
N THR A 196 7.89 12.23 -44.15
CA THR A 196 8.02 13.07 -45.36
C THR A 196 6.70 13.25 -46.10
N LYS A 197 5.83 12.23 -46.06
CA LYS A 197 4.48 12.31 -46.66
C LYS A 197 3.44 12.93 -45.71
N GLY A 198 3.73 12.98 -44.41
CA GLY A 198 2.74 13.33 -43.39
C GLY A 198 1.60 12.31 -43.25
N TRP A 199 1.78 11.09 -43.78
CA TRP A 199 0.75 10.05 -43.84
C TRP A 199 1.31 8.65 -43.58
N TYR A 200 0.45 7.65 -43.42
CA TYR A 200 0.84 6.27 -43.16
C TYR A 200 1.04 5.45 -44.45
N ASP A 201 2.16 4.74 -44.52
CA ASP A 201 2.48 3.76 -45.57
C ASP A 201 2.19 2.33 -45.07
N PRO A 202 1.62 1.44 -45.89
CA PRO A 202 1.39 0.05 -45.51
C PRO A 202 2.69 -0.75 -45.45
N VAL A 203 2.80 -1.67 -44.48
CA VAL A 203 3.96 -2.57 -44.34
C VAL A 203 3.59 -3.98 -44.81
N PRO A 204 4.03 -4.39 -46.02
CA PRO A 204 3.66 -5.68 -46.57
C PRO A 204 4.39 -6.84 -45.87
N HIS A 205 3.73 -8.00 -45.82
CA HIS A 205 4.27 -9.26 -45.31
C HIS A 205 4.72 -9.25 -43.85
N ALA A 206 4.22 -8.32 -43.03
CA ALA A 206 4.39 -8.38 -41.58
C ALA A 206 3.62 -9.57 -40.99
N ILE A 207 4.18 -10.18 -39.95
CA ILE A 207 3.53 -11.23 -39.16
C ILE A 207 2.66 -10.53 -38.13
N VAL A 208 1.34 -10.64 -38.28
CA VAL A 208 0.34 -10.16 -37.32
C VAL A 208 0.06 -11.27 -36.32
N ARG A 209 0.12 -10.95 -35.03
CA ARG A 209 -0.27 -11.88 -33.97
C ARG A 209 -1.42 -11.30 -33.17
N VAL A 210 -2.36 -12.16 -32.81
CA VAL A 210 -3.55 -11.81 -32.05
C VAL A 210 -3.74 -12.80 -30.92
N SER A 211 -3.90 -12.31 -29.70
CA SER A 211 -4.19 -13.14 -28.53
C SER A 211 -5.00 -12.36 -27.50
N ARG A 212 -5.43 -13.01 -26.42
CA ARG A 212 -5.94 -12.30 -25.26
C ARG A 212 -4.85 -11.49 -24.57
N ALA A 213 -5.25 -10.46 -23.85
CA ALA A 213 -4.36 -9.58 -23.08
C ALA A 213 -3.40 -10.29 -22.13
N ASN A 214 -3.80 -11.45 -21.61
CA ASN A 214 -3.02 -12.19 -20.63
C ASN A 214 -2.37 -13.45 -21.24
N ALA A 215 -2.29 -13.58 -22.56
CA ALA A 215 -1.92 -14.85 -23.20
C ALA A 215 -0.40 -15.05 -23.42
N TYR A 216 0.43 -14.17 -22.85
CA TYR A 216 1.87 -14.11 -23.11
C TYR A 216 2.67 -15.37 -22.72
N ASN A 217 2.09 -16.29 -21.95
CA ASN A 217 2.85 -17.36 -21.30
C ASN A 217 2.59 -18.77 -21.84
N TYR A 218 1.57 -18.98 -22.69
CA TYR A 218 1.36 -20.26 -23.38
C TYR A 218 1.47 -20.03 -24.90
N PRO A 219 2.52 -20.52 -25.59
CA PRO A 219 2.84 -20.09 -26.96
C PRO A 219 1.77 -20.49 -27.99
N PHE A 220 0.94 -21.49 -27.68
CA PHE A 220 -0.07 -22.02 -28.61
C PHE A 220 -1.40 -21.25 -28.62
N VAL A 221 -1.53 -20.17 -27.86
CA VAL A 221 -2.77 -19.35 -27.78
C VAL A 221 -2.78 -18.15 -28.74
N TRP A 222 -1.77 -18.02 -29.60
CA TRP A 222 -1.64 -16.92 -30.54
C TRP A 222 -2.25 -17.30 -31.88
N MET A 223 -3.18 -16.49 -32.36
CA MET A 223 -3.59 -16.48 -33.77
C MET A 223 -2.51 -15.74 -34.56
N ILE A 224 -1.98 -16.36 -35.60
CA ILE A 224 -0.92 -15.79 -36.43
C ILE A 224 -1.42 -15.67 -37.87
N ALA A 225 -1.29 -14.50 -38.47
CA ALA A 225 -1.54 -14.28 -39.89
C ALA A 225 -0.42 -13.45 -40.52
N LYS A 226 -0.20 -13.65 -41.82
CA LYS A 226 0.74 -12.85 -42.61
C LYS A 226 -0.03 -11.76 -43.35
N ALA A 227 0.44 -10.52 -43.26
CA ALA A 227 -0.13 -9.41 -43.99
C ALA A 227 0.09 -9.54 -45.51
N ASP A 228 -0.89 -9.11 -46.29
CA ASP A 228 -0.83 -9.02 -47.74
C ASP A 228 0.08 -7.88 -48.23
N HIS A 229 0.04 -7.58 -49.53
CA HIS A 229 0.81 -6.52 -50.16
C HIS A 229 0.35 -5.10 -49.76
N GLU A 230 -0.89 -4.95 -49.27
CA GLU A 230 -1.44 -3.70 -48.75
C GLU A 230 -1.23 -3.58 -47.22
N GLY A 231 -0.48 -4.50 -46.60
CA GLY A 231 -0.28 -4.53 -45.16
C GLY A 231 -1.53 -4.93 -44.37
N SER A 232 -2.53 -5.56 -45.01
CA SER A 232 -3.77 -6.02 -44.38
C SER A 232 -3.70 -7.51 -44.05
N ALA A 233 -4.24 -7.92 -42.89
CA ALA A 233 -4.40 -9.31 -42.48
C ALA A 233 -5.81 -9.54 -41.94
N LEU A 234 -6.38 -10.72 -42.19
CA LEU A 234 -7.70 -11.10 -41.71
C LEU A 234 -7.58 -12.25 -40.71
N ILE A 235 -8.11 -12.03 -39.52
CA ILE A 235 -8.16 -12.99 -38.42
C ILE A 235 -9.62 -13.38 -38.21
N TYR A 236 -9.87 -14.68 -38.12
CA TYR A 236 -11.21 -15.23 -37.93
C TYR A 236 -11.38 -15.72 -36.49
N GLY A 237 -12.55 -15.46 -35.90
CA GLY A 237 -12.97 -16.11 -34.67
C GLY A 237 -12.59 -15.41 -33.38
N ILE A 238 -12.33 -14.10 -33.40
CA ILE A 238 -12.20 -13.37 -32.13
C ILE A 238 -13.56 -13.28 -31.42
N THR A 239 -13.57 -13.19 -30.08
CA THR A 239 -14.83 -13.10 -29.31
C THR A 239 -15.18 -11.66 -28.93
N PRO A 240 -16.45 -11.38 -28.55
CA PRO A 240 -16.90 -10.09 -28.01
C PRO A 240 -16.37 -9.76 -26.59
N GLN A 241 -16.66 -8.53 -26.13
CA GLN A 241 -16.10 -7.85 -24.94
C GLN A 241 -16.22 -8.58 -23.58
N SER A 242 -17.21 -9.45 -23.35
CA SER A 242 -17.44 -10.03 -22.01
C SER A 242 -16.27 -10.83 -21.45
N LEU A 243 -15.26 -11.12 -22.27
CA LEU A 243 -14.12 -11.99 -21.97
C LEU A 243 -12.76 -11.26 -22.10
N GLY A 244 -12.76 -9.93 -22.10
CA GLY A 244 -11.54 -9.09 -22.15
C GLY A 244 -11.10 -8.67 -23.56
N ALA A 245 -10.16 -7.73 -23.65
CA ALA A 245 -9.67 -7.20 -24.91
C ALA A 245 -8.70 -8.14 -25.64
N TRP A 246 -8.71 -8.10 -26.97
CA TRP A 246 -7.74 -8.78 -27.82
C TRP A 246 -6.52 -7.90 -28.03
N TYR A 247 -5.34 -8.44 -27.72
CA TYR A 247 -4.06 -7.84 -28.03
C TYR A 247 -3.70 -8.14 -29.49
N VAL A 248 -3.33 -7.10 -30.23
CA VAL A 248 -2.91 -7.20 -31.63
C VAL A 248 -1.56 -6.52 -31.79
N ASP A 249 -0.58 -7.27 -32.25
CA ASP A 249 0.73 -6.76 -32.59
C ASP A 249 1.23 -7.29 -33.95
N ALA A 250 2.28 -6.67 -34.48
CA ALA A 250 2.83 -7.02 -35.78
C ALA A 250 4.34 -6.85 -35.81
N TYR A 251 5.04 -7.83 -36.39
CA TYR A 251 6.51 -7.82 -36.52
C TYR A 251 6.94 -8.19 -37.94
N LYS A 252 8.08 -7.62 -38.35
CA LYS A 252 8.82 -8.05 -39.53
C LYS A 252 10.31 -7.95 -39.23
N ILE A 253 10.96 -9.10 -39.08
CA ILE A 253 12.39 -9.20 -38.79
C ILE A 253 13.16 -8.72 -40.03
N LEU A 254 14.12 -7.80 -39.83
CA LEU A 254 14.99 -7.31 -40.90
C LEU A 254 16.37 -7.97 -40.82
N ASN A 255 16.97 -7.99 -39.63
CA ASN A 255 18.24 -8.65 -39.32
C ASN A 255 18.32 -8.94 -37.80
N ASP A 256 19.46 -9.44 -37.33
CA ASP A 256 19.67 -9.80 -35.91
C ASP A 256 19.58 -8.63 -34.93
N SER A 257 19.71 -7.39 -35.41
CA SER A 257 19.73 -6.17 -34.57
C SER A 257 18.53 -5.24 -34.81
N TRP A 258 17.75 -5.45 -35.87
CA TRP A 258 16.67 -4.57 -36.30
C TRP A 258 15.46 -5.39 -36.71
N ALA A 259 14.30 -4.95 -36.22
CA ALA A 259 13.02 -5.41 -36.72
C ALA A 259 12.06 -4.24 -36.84
N ILE A 260 11.15 -4.35 -37.79
CA ILE A 260 9.93 -3.55 -37.77
C ILE A 260 9.04 -4.15 -36.70
N MET A 261 8.74 -3.37 -35.68
CA MET A 261 7.98 -3.82 -34.51
C MET A 261 6.96 -2.74 -34.12
N PRO A 262 5.95 -3.06 -33.28
CA PRO A 262 5.00 -2.08 -32.81
C PRO A 262 5.75 -0.96 -32.08
N ALA A 263 5.43 0.30 -32.35
CA ALA A 263 6.17 1.41 -31.76
C ALA A 263 5.23 2.42 -31.10
N TRP A 264 5.46 2.76 -29.85
CA TRP A 264 4.87 3.93 -29.23
C TRP A 264 5.66 5.17 -29.63
N GLY A 265 4.98 6.28 -29.91
CA GLY A 265 5.67 7.51 -30.27
C GLY A 265 4.81 8.52 -31.00
N LEU A 266 5.46 9.49 -31.63
CA LEU A 266 4.80 10.52 -32.42
C LEU A 266 4.04 9.89 -33.61
N HIS A 267 2.72 10.11 -33.67
CA HIS A 267 1.83 9.48 -34.68
C HIS A 267 1.91 7.94 -34.70
N SER A 268 2.16 7.32 -33.54
CA SER A 268 2.23 5.86 -33.44
C SER A 268 1.72 5.39 -32.07
N THR A 269 0.61 4.65 -32.07
CA THR A 269 -0.01 4.12 -30.84
C THR A 269 0.54 2.75 -30.42
N GLY A 270 1.43 2.16 -31.22
CA GLY A 270 2.07 0.87 -30.96
C GLY A 270 1.12 -0.33 -31.18
N PRO A 271 1.17 -1.36 -30.32
CA PRO A 271 0.22 -2.47 -30.39
C PRO A 271 -1.19 -1.99 -30.03
N THR A 272 -2.19 -2.66 -30.58
CA THR A 272 -3.61 -2.25 -30.41
C THR A 272 -4.39 -3.24 -29.57
N TRP A 273 -5.24 -2.69 -28.72
CA TRP A 273 -6.22 -3.43 -27.95
C TRP A 273 -7.58 -3.34 -28.65
N VAL A 274 -8.14 -4.49 -29.00
CA VAL A 274 -9.36 -4.59 -29.77
C VAL A 274 -10.48 -5.15 -28.90
N THR A 275 -11.54 -4.36 -28.78
CA THR A 275 -12.80 -4.80 -28.18
C THR A 275 -13.82 -5.00 -29.29
N ALA A 276 -14.28 -6.23 -29.46
CA ALA A 276 -15.20 -6.58 -30.53
C ALA A 276 -16.66 -6.35 -30.10
N LEU A 277 -17.29 -5.33 -30.66
CA LEU A 277 -18.70 -4.98 -30.43
C LEU A 277 -19.54 -5.05 -31.72
N VAL A 278 -18.92 -5.41 -32.83
CA VAL A 278 -19.55 -5.54 -34.14
C VAL A 278 -19.04 -6.80 -34.85
N PRO A 279 -19.81 -7.41 -35.78
CA PRO A 279 -19.42 -8.66 -36.46
C PRO A 279 -18.12 -8.59 -37.27
N ARG A 280 -17.67 -7.39 -37.65
CA ARG A 280 -16.41 -7.14 -38.34
C ARG A 280 -15.71 -5.95 -37.71
N VAL A 281 -14.55 -6.19 -37.12
CA VAL A 281 -13.77 -5.17 -36.41
C VAL A 281 -12.53 -4.84 -37.24
N TYR A 282 -12.15 -3.56 -37.23
CA TYR A 282 -10.93 -3.09 -37.89
C TYR A 282 -9.95 -2.61 -36.83
N ALA A 283 -8.70 -3.04 -36.95
CA ALA A 283 -7.62 -2.60 -36.08
C ALA A 283 -6.44 -2.13 -36.92
N THR A 284 -5.71 -1.14 -36.42
CA THR A 284 -4.51 -0.62 -37.06
C THR A 284 -3.36 -0.78 -36.10
N VAL A 285 -2.31 -1.49 -36.49
CA VAL A 285 -1.07 -1.61 -35.70
C VAL A 285 -0.02 -0.70 -36.32
N ASN A 286 0.46 0.25 -35.52
CA ASN A 286 1.50 1.17 -35.95
C ASN A 286 2.88 0.59 -35.63
N VAL A 287 3.70 0.43 -36.66
CA VAL A 287 5.03 -0.18 -36.56
C VAL A 287 6.12 0.76 -37.05
N LYS A 288 7.33 0.57 -36.52
CA LYS A 288 8.54 1.27 -36.94
C LYS A 288 9.75 0.33 -36.96
N PRO A 289 10.74 0.56 -37.83
CA PRO A 289 12.03 -0.10 -37.72
C PRO A 289 12.73 0.38 -36.44
N LEU A 290 12.90 -0.52 -35.48
CA LEU A 290 13.57 -0.23 -34.21
C LEU A 290 14.75 -1.20 -34.01
N LYS A 291 15.79 -0.71 -33.32
CA LYS A 291 16.93 -1.53 -32.90
C LYS A 291 16.55 -2.36 -31.68
N ILE A 292 16.83 -3.65 -31.73
CA ILE A 292 16.46 -4.63 -30.70
C ILE A 292 17.50 -4.67 -29.59
N HIS A 293 17.02 -4.66 -28.35
CA HIS A 293 17.78 -4.96 -27.14
C HIS A 293 17.02 -6.00 -26.31
N VAL A 294 17.70 -7.08 -25.94
CA VAL A 294 17.16 -8.16 -25.12
C VAL A 294 17.60 -7.94 -23.67
N LEU A 295 16.63 -7.96 -22.77
CA LEU A 295 16.83 -7.93 -21.33
C LEU A 295 16.71 -9.34 -20.79
N THR A 296 17.74 -9.84 -20.12
CA THR A 296 17.63 -11.04 -19.28
C THR A 296 17.46 -10.62 -17.82
N ASP A 297 17.11 -11.58 -16.98
CA ASP A 297 17.09 -11.44 -15.52
C ASP A 297 16.11 -10.38 -15.02
N LEU A 298 14.90 -10.33 -15.60
CA LEU A 298 13.83 -9.44 -15.14
C LEU A 298 13.19 -9.95 -13.86
N TYR A 299 13.90 -9.72 -12.76
CA TYR A 299 13.51 -10.14 -11.41
C TYR A 299 13.23 -8.94 -10.53
N ASN A 300 12.46 -9.15 -9.46
CA ASN A 300 12.46 -8.22 -8.34
C ASN A 300 13.74 -8.44 -7.50
N PRO A 301 14.72 -7.52 -7.46
CA PRO A 301 16.02 -7.76 -6.83
C PRO A 301 15.96 -7.83 -5.29
N ARG A 302 14.82 -7.53 -4.68
CA ARG A 302 14.64 -7.68 -3.22
C ARG A 302 14.46 -9.13 -2.79
N ILE A 303 13.83 -9.95 -3.64
CA ILE A 303 13.56 -11.37 -3.37
C ILE A 303 14.20 -12.28 -4.43
N MET A 304 14.67 -11.71 -5.55
CA MET A 304 15.16 -12.42 -6.74
C MET A 304 14.13 -13.40 -7.29
N ARG A 305 12.92 -12.88 -7.52
CA ARG A 305 11.76 -13.68 -7.91
C ARG A 305 11.09 -13.14 -9.18
N ARG A 306 10.68 -14.06 -10.06
CA ARG A 306 9.86 -13.81 -11.25
C ARG A 306 8.36 -13.76 -10.93
N THR A 307 7.52 -13.56 -11.94
CA THR A 307 6.08 -13.83 -11.81
C THR A 307 5.86 -15.33 -11.69
N ILE A 308 5.15 -15.76 -10.65
CA ILE A 308 4.80 -17.16 -10.41
C ILE A 308 3.30 -17.31 -10.67
N GLU A 309 2.98 -18.25 -11.53
CA GLU A 309 1.62 -18.58 -11.94
C GLU A 309 1.25 -19.96 -11.41
N ASP A 310 -0.04 -20.21 -11.31
CA ASP A 310 -0.52 -21.56 -11.07
C ASP A 310 -0.09 -22.47 -12.24
N PRO A 311 0.68 -23.55 -12.01
CA PRO A 311 1.08 -24.46 -13.08
C PRO A 311 -0.14 -25.12 -13.77
N ARG A 312 -1.31 -25.14 -13.13
CA ARG A 312 -2.55 -25.75 -13.63
C ARG A 312 -3.35 -24.79 -14.53
N PHE A 313 -3.33 -23.48 -14.22
CA PHE A 313 -4.18 -22.46 -14.85
C PHE A 313 -3.40 -21.36 -15.59
N SER A 314 -2.07 -21.32 -15.48
CA SER A 314 -1.22 -20.30 -16.11
C SER A 314 -1.70 -18.88 -15.79
N THR A 315 -1.75 -18.01 -16.79
CA THR A 315 -2.16 -16.60 -16.67
C THR A 315 -3.61 -16.38 -16.25
N ALA A 316 -4.44 -17.43 -16.22
CA ALA A 316 -5.79 -17.34 -15.65
C ALA A 316 -5.78 -17.31 -14.11
N ASN A 317 -4.71 -17.78 -13.48
CA ASN A 317 -4.51 -17.72 -12.02
C ASN A 317 -3.05 -17.38 -11.70
N VAL A 318 -2.73 -16.09 -11.63
CA VAL A 318 -1.40 -15.61 -11.26
C VAL A 318 -1.30 -15.57 -9.73
N TRP A 319 -0.47 -16.44 -9.15
CA TRP A 319 -0.25 -16.46 -7.70
C TRP A 319 0.50 -15.23 -7.21
N ILE A 320 1.47 -14.74 -8.00
CA ILE A 320 2.12 -13.46 -7.74
C ILE A 320 2.74 -12.86 -9.01
N ALA A 321 2.43 -11.59 -9.27
CA ALA A 321 3.08 -10.79 -10.31
C ALA A 321 4.33 -10.09 -9.76
N SER A 322 5.43 -10.13 -10.53
CA SER A 322 6.65 -9.39 -10.23
C SER A 322 6.54 -7.90 -10.59
N ASN A 323 5.65 -7.55 -11.53
CA ASN A 323 5.39 -6.19 -12.02
C ASN A 323 6.67 -5.45 -12.45
N VAL A 324 7.64 -6.18 -13.00
CA VAL A 324 8.90 -5.61 -13.50
C VAL A 324 8.63 -4.99 -14.87
N TRP A 325 8.75 -3.68 -14.98
CA TRP A 325 8.55 -2.97 -16.23
C TRP A 325 9.82 -2.21 -16.67
N PRO A 326 10.38 -2.52 -17.84
CA PRO A 326 11.47 -1.75 -18.41
C PRO A 326 10.97 -0.48 -19.10
N SER A 327 11.60 0.63 -18.79
CA SER A 327 11.42 1.91 -19.48
C SER A 327 12.73 2.34 -20.12
N SER A 328 12.64 2.86 -21.35
CA SER A 328 13.80 3.37 -22.09
C SER A 328 13.81 4.90 -22.09
N TYR A 329 14.96 5.49 -21.86
CA TYR A 329 15.18 6.94 -21.88
C TYR A 329 16.42 7.27 -22.70
N GLU A 330 16.39 8.37 -23.44
CA GLU A 330 17.59 8.92 -24.05
C GLU A 330 18.50 9.47 -22.94
N THR A 331 19.75 8.99 -22.90
CA THR A 331 20.66 9.25 -21.77
C THR A 331 20.97 10.73 -21.55
N THR A 332 21.04 11.53 -22.63
CA THR A 332 21.42 12.95 -22.57
C THR A 332 20.28 13.87 -22.19
N THR A 333 19.08 13.61 -22.70
CA THR A 333 17.90 14.47 -22.49
C THR A 333 17.03 13.98 -21.32
N GLY A 334 17.14 12.70 -20.96
CA GLY A 334 16.25 12.05 -19.99
C GLY A 334 14.82 11.84 -20.52
N MET A 335 14.58 12.10 -21.82
CA MET A 335 13.27 11.97 -22.45
C MET A 335 13.04 10.55 -22.98
N LEU A 336 11.78 10.15 -23.13
CA LEU A 336 11.44 8.93 -23.86
C LEU A 336 11.90 9.06 -25.32
N PRO A 337 12.46 8.01 -25.94
CA PRO A 337 12.80 8.03 -27.35
C PRO A 337 11.58 8.35 -28.23
N LEU A 338 11.80 8.99 -29.38
CA LEU A 338 10.72 9.38 -30.31
C LEU A 338 9.83 8.19 -30.69
N TYR A 339 10.45 7.03 -30.92
CA TYR A 339 9.79 5.75 -31.08
C TYR A 339 10.44 4.70 -30.21
N TYR A 340 9.64 3.97 -29.45
CA TYR A 340 10.12 2.91 -28.57
C TYR A 340 9.11 1.76 -28.47
N TYR A 341 9.60 0.60 -28.06
CA TYR A 341 8.80 -0.58 -27.79
C TYR A 341 9.35 -1.28 -26.55
N ALA A 342 8.47 -1.87 -25.76
CA ALA A 342 8.84 -2.76 -24.68
C ALA A 342 7.84 -3.91 -24.58
N ALA A 343 8.34 -5.14 -24.58
CA ALA A 343 7.60 -6.34 -24.26
C ALA A 343 8.32 -7.09 -23.14
N VAL A 344 7.57 -7.71 -22.25
CA VAL A 344 8.13 -8.46 -21.14
C VAL A 344 7.44 -9.81 -21.01
N SER A 345 8.25 -10.86 -20.81
CA SER A 345 7.81 -12.17 -20.34
C SER A 345 8.35 -12.37 -18.92
N ASP A 346 7.55 -11.93 -17.94
CA ASP A 346 7.94 -11.96 -16.52
C ASP A 346 8.28 -13.37 -16.03
N LYS A 347 7.54 -14.39 -16.48
CA LYS A 347 7.75 -15.81 -16.11
C LYS A 347 9.11 -16.33 -16.59
N ARG A 348 9.56 -15.90 -17.76
CA ARG A 348 10.86 -16.29 -18.32
C ARG A 348 11.99 -15.36 -17.86
N GLY A 349 11.65 -14.21 -17.25
CA GLY A 349 12.60 -13.17 -16.91
C GLY A 349 13.23 -12.51 -18.13
N LEU A 350 12.51 -12.48 -19.26
CA LEU A 350 13.00 -11.96 -20.55
C LEU A 350 12.23 -10.71 -20.94
N GLY A 351 12.92 -9.68 -21.41
CA GLY A 351 12.32 -8.49 -21.98
C GLY A 351 12.90 -8.19 -23.36
N LEU A 352 12.10 -7.55 -24.19
CA LEU A 352 12.48 -7.07 -25.50
C LEU A 352 12.21 -5.57 -25.55
N ILE A 353 13.24 -4.78 -25.83
CA ILE A 353 13.13 -3.34 -26.03
C ILE A 353 13.49 -2.99 -27.46
N GLY A 354 12.67 -2.15 -28.07
CA GLY A 354 12.97 -1.48 -29.32
C GLY A 354 13.18 0.02 -29.12
N SER A 355 14.16 0.61 -29.78
CA SER A 355 14.27 2.07 -29.87
C SER A 355 14.69 2.55 -31.25
N SER A 356 14.23 3.75 -31.63
CA SER A 356 14.69 4.45 -32.82
C SER A 356 16.10 5.04 -32.68
N LEU A 357 16.59 5.21 -31.45
CA LEU A 357 17.93 5.75 -31.17
C LEU A 357 18.95 4.61 -30.98
N PRO A 358 20.02 4.53 -31.80
CA PRO A 358 20.91 3.36 -31.79
C PRO A 358 22.05 3.39 -30.76
N SER A 359 22.37 4.51 -30.09
CA SER A 359 23.68 4.69 -29.41
C SER A 359 23.73 5.27 -28.00
N LYS A 360 22.70 5.98 -27.49
CA LYS A 360 22.72 6.58 -26.13
C LYS A 360 21.38 6.39 -25.41
N LEU A 361 21.19 5.20 -24.86
CA LEU A 361 19.92 4.81 -24.25
C LEU A 361 20.14 4.27 -22.85
N THR A 362 19.37 4.76 -21.89
CA THR A 362 19.35 4.28 -20.51
C THR A 362 18.06 3.51 -20.28
N ILE A 363 18.17 2.26 -19.84
CA ILE A 363 17.04 1.42 -19.48
C ILE A 363 16.92 1.38 -17.97
N THR A 364 15.71 1.56 -17.47
CA THR A 364 15.41 1.45 -16.06
C THR A 364 14.36 0.37 -15.84
N LEU A 365 14.54 -0.47 -14.83
CA LEU A 365 13.51 -1.43 -14.41
C LEU A 365 12.77 -0.86 -13.20
N GLY A 366 11.47 -0.60 -13.37
CA GLY A 366 10.54 -0.24 -12.30
C GLY A 366 9.80 -1.47 -11.75
N ILE A 367 9.44 -1.47 -10.47
CA ILE A 367 8.66 -2.56 -9.81
C ILE A 367 7.43 -2.02 -9.07
N GLY A 368 6.68 -1.12 -9.69
CA GLY A 368 5.53 -0.43 -9.04
C GLY A 368 5.91 0.48 -7.87
N ARG A 369 7.22 0.72 -7.66
CA ARG A 369 7.76 1.67 -6.67
C ARG A 369 8.30 2.92 -7.37
N ARG A 370 8.43 4.00 -6.61
CA ARG A 370 8.88 5.32 -7.10
C ARG A 370 10.28 5.31 -7.72
N TRP A 371 11.19 4.47 -7.22
CA TRP A 371 12.59 4.42 -7.64
C TRP A 371 12.90 3.16 -8.46
N PRO A 372 13.66 3.27 -9.56
CA PRO A 372 14.07 2.10 -10.32
C PRO A 372 14.98 1.21 -9.48
N VAL A 373 14.84 -0.10 -9.68
CA VAL A 373 15.63 -1.12 -8.96
C VAL A 373 16.73 -1.73 -9.82
N ALA A 374 16.78 -1.35 -11.09
CA ALA A 374 17.86 -1.68 -12.02
C ALA A 374 17.98 -0.55 -13.04
N ILE A 375 19.22 -0.28 -13.44
CA ILE A 375 19.55 0.69 -14.47
C ILE A 375 20.65 0.07 -15.32
N ALA A 376 20.54 0.18 -16.65
CA ALA A 376 21.58 -0.18 -17.58
C ALA A 376 21.75 0.92 -18.61
N GLU A 377 22.99 1.39 -18.79
CA GLU A 377 23.33 2.38 -19.81
C GLU A 377 23.89 1.69 -21.06
N ILE A 378 23.19 1.79 -22.18
CA ILE A 378 23.62 1.30 -23.47
C ILE A 378 24.50 2.38 -24.10
N THR A 379 25.81 2.23 -23.90
CA THR A 379 26.86 3.09 -24.50
C THR A 379 27.55 2.44 -25.69
N ASN A 380 27.43 1.11 -25.87
CA ASN A 380 27.98 0.35 -26.99
C ASN A 380 27.13 -0.89 -27.31
N ALA A 381 27.34 -1.45 -28.51
CA ALA A 381 26.57 -2.46 -29.24
C ALA A 381 26.31 -3.84 -28.57
N ALA A 382 26.25 -3.96 -27.25
CA ALA A 382 25.80 -5.21 -26.62
C ALA A 382 24.27 -5.33 -26.79
N PRO A 383 23.78 -6.32 -27.55
CA PRO A 383 22.34 -6.49 -27.77
C PRO A 383 21.65 -7.07 -26.54
N ILE A 384 22.39 -7.62 -25.57
CA ILE A 384 21.86 -8.32 -24.40
C ILE A 384 22.33 -7.63 -23.12
N LEU A 385 21.39 -7.32 -22.23
CA LEU A 385 21.63 -6.78 -20.90
C LEU A 385 21.25 -7.81 -19.85
N SER A 386 22.10 -7.97 -18.84
CA SER A 386 21.96 -8.97 -17.79
C SER A 386 22.05 -8.36 -16.38
N ALA A 387 21.83 -9.20 -15.36
CA ALA A 387 22.00 -8.84 -13.95
C ALA A 387 23.31 -8.10 -13.64
N LEU A 388 24.41 -8.41 -14.34
CA LEU A 388 25.69 -7.72 -14.16
C LEU A 388 25.64 -6.25 -14.61
N ASN A 389 25.04 -5.98 -15.77
CA ASN A 389 24.89 -4.62 -16.27
C ASN A 389 24.05 -3.80 -15.28
N TYR A 390 22.93 -4.38 -14.83
CA TYR A 390 22.05 -3.76 -13.85
C TYR A 390 22.76 -3.46 -12.53
N ALA A 391 23.52 -4.42 -12.00
CA ALA A 391 24.26 -4.26 -10.75
C ALA A 391 25.31 -3.15 -10.86
N LYS A 392 26.11 -3.18 -11.93
CA LYS A 392 27.25 -2.29 -12.13
C LYS A 392 26.82 -0.84 -12.30
N ASP A 393 25.86 -0.57 -13.17
CA ASP A 393 25.42 0.81 -13.45
C ASP A 393 24.59 1.38 -12.31
N LEU A 394 23.78 0.55 -11.65
CA LEU A 394 23.07 0.97 -10.44
C LEU A 394 24.02 1.24 -9.27
N TYR A 395 25.06 0.42 -9.08
CA TYR A 395 26.12 0.67 -8.10
C TYR A 395 26.82 2.00 -8.37
N ARG A 396 27.21 2.26 -9.62
CA ARG A 396 27.84 3.52 -10.02
C ARG A 396 26.95 4.71 -9.70
N LEU A 397 25.67 4.64 -10.05
CA LEU A 397 24.71 5.71 -9.76
C LEU A 397 24.53 5.92 -8.25
N ALA A 398 24.33 4.83 -7.50
CA ALA A 398 24.16 4.87 -6.05
C ALA A 398 25.39 5.44 -5.36
N SER A 399 26.59 4.97 -5.73
CA SER A 399 27.87 5.44 -5.20
C SER A 399 28.12 6.90 -5.55
N GLN A 400 27.82 7.34 -6.78
CA GLN A 400 28.01 8.73 -7.19
C GLN A 400 27.06 9.66 -6.42
N ARG A 401 25.76 9.34 -6.37
CA ARG A 401 24.78 10.12 -5.62
C ARG A 401 25.09 10.14 -4.12
N TYR A 402 25.45 9.00 -3.55
CA TYR A 402 25.86 8.93 -2.16
C TYR A 402 27.15 9.71 -1.88
N SER A 403 28.12 9.70 -2.80
CA SER A 403 29.35 10.51 -2.64
C SER A 403 29.02 12.00 -2.53
N THR A 404 28.07 12.50 -3.33
CA THR A 404 27.57 13.89 -3.26
C THR A 404 26.90 14.21 -1.92
N LEU A 405 26.17 13.26 -1.33
CA LEU A 405 25.60 13.41 0.02
C LEU A 405 26.69 13.36 1.11
N SER A 406 27.57 12.37 1.02
CA SER A 406 28.57 12.03 2.05
C SER A 406 29.68 13.07 2.19
N THR A 407 30.03 13.77 1.09
CA THR A 407 30.95 14.92 1.08
C THR A 407 30.33 16.14 1.76
N ARG A 408 29.00 16.21 1.82
CA ARG A 408 28.22 17.21 2.55
C ARG A 408 27.69 16.70 3.88
N GLU A 409 28.35 15.67 4.43
CA GLU A 409 28.12 15.12 5.76
C GLU A 409 26.73 14.48 5.98
N VAL A 410 25.92 14.29 4.91
CA VAL A 410 24.70 13.49 4.95
C VAL A 410 25.06 12.04 4.68
N ARG A 411 25.12 11.23 5.74
CA ARG A 411 25.51 9.81 5.66
C ARG A 411 24.49 8.91 6.34
N LYS A 412 24.56 7.62 6.00
CA LYS A 412 23.77 6.57 6.63
C LYS A 412 24.62 5.32 6.70
N LEU A 413 24.83 4.76 7.89
CA LEU A 413 25.74 3.63 8.07
C LEU A 413 25.33 2.40 7.26
N SER A 414 24.02 2.16 7.11
CA SER A 414 23.51 1.09 6.24
C SER A 414 23.83 1.33 4.77
N ALA A 415 23.84 2.58 4.28
CA ALA A 415 24.24 2.89 2.90
C ALA A 415 25.71 2.54 2.65
N ASP A 416 26.61 2.94 3.56
CA ASP A 416 28.04 2.60 3.49
C ASP A 416 28.26 1.08 3.46
N LEU A 417 27.55 0.36 4.34
CA LEU A 417 27.62 -1.11 4.41
C LEU A 417 27.16 -1.77 3.11
N MET A 418 26.00 -1.38 2.58
CA MET A 418 25.43 -1.97 1.36
C MET A 418 26.30 -1.65 0.13
N LEU A 419 26.81 -0.42 -0.01
CA LEU A 419 27.72 -0.06 -1.09
C LEU A 419 29.05 -0.82 -0.99
N LYS A 420 29.56 -1.04 0.22
CA LYS A 420 30.77 -1.85 0.45
C LYS A 420 30.56 -3.30 0.03
N TYR A 421 29.42 -3.90 0.38
CA TYR A 421 29.09 -5.27 -0.03
C TYR A 421 28.89 -5.37 -1.54
N ALA A 422 28.13 -4.45 -2.15
CA ALA A 422 27.94 -4.40 -3.60
C ALA A 422 29.29 -4.33 -4.34
N ARG A 423 30.20 -3.45 -3.90
CA ARG A 423 31.54 -3.31 -4.48
C ARG A 423 32.35 -4.61 -4.37
N ALA A 424 32.40 -5.20 -3.18
CA ALA A 424 33.16 -6.44 -2.96
C ALA A 424 32.67 -7.59 -3.86
N HIS A 425 31.36 -7.69 -4.10
CA HIS A 425 30.80 -8.69 -5.01
C HIS A 425 31.07 -8.36 -6.48
N LEU A 426 30.97 -7.09 -6.90
CA LEU A 426 31.34 -6.67 -8.26
C LEU A 426 32.82 -6.96 -8.57
N ASP A 427 33.72 -6.68 -7.63
CA ASP A 427 35.15 -6.97 -7.78
C ASP A 427 35.38 -8.49 -7.97
N LYS A 428 34.68 -9.34 -7.19
CA LYS A 428 34.69 -10.79 -7.39
C LYS A 428 34.17 -11.21 -8.76
N VAL A 429 33.07 -10.62 -9.24
CA VAL A 429 32.56 -10.90 -10.59
C VAL A 429 33.61 -10.59 -11.64
N THR A 430 34.32 -9.46 -11.53
CA THR A 430 35.38 -9.13 -12.50
C THR A 430 36.54 -10.12 -12.48
N ALA A 431 36.86 -10.70 -11.33
CA ALA A 431 37.87 -11.74 -11.22
C ALA A 431 37.41 -13.07 -11.86
N LEU A 432 36.17 -13.50 -11.58
CA LEU A 432 35.58 -14.73 -12.12
C LEU A 432 35.36 -14.67 -13.64
N LEU A 433 35.00 -13.51 -14.17
CA LEU A 433 34.91 -13.30 -15.62
C LEU A 433 36.29 -13.41 -16.30
N LYS A 434 37.37 -13.03 -15.61
CA LYS A 434 38.73 -13.25 -16.11
C LYS A 434 39.14 -14.71 -16.07
N SER A 435 38.70 -15.47 -15.06
CA SER A 435 38.93 -16.93 -14.98
C SER A 435 37.97 -17.76 -15.83
N LYS A 436 37.00 -17.12 -16.52
CA LYS A 436 35.95 -17.76 -17.35
C LYS A 436 34.97 -18.63 -16.55
N GLU A 437 34.84 -18.41 -15.24
CA GLU A 437 33.86 -19.08 -14.38
C GLU A 437 32.50 -18.35 -14.45
N TYR A 438 31.79 -18.52 -15.56
CA TYR A 438 30.57 -17.76 -15.86
C TYR A 438 29.42 -18.03 -14.89
N GLY A 439 29.28 -19.26 -14.39
CA GLY A 439 28.20 -19.63 -13.46
C GLY A 439 28.29 -18.87 -12.12
N ASP A 440 29.46 -18.90 -11.48
CA ASP A 440 29.65 -18.16 -10.24
C ASP A 440 29.69 -16.65 -10.47
N ALA A 441 30.24 -16.18 -11.60
CA ALA A 441 30.15 -14.78 -11.98
C ALA A 441 28.69 -14.30 -12.07
N TYR A 442 27.79 -15.12 -12.61
CA TYR A 442 26.36 -14.81 -12.67
C TYR A 442 25.73 -14.75 -11.26
N ARG A 443 25.97 -15.75 -10.41
CA ARG A 443 25.45 -15.76 -9.02
C ARG A 443 25.90 -14.55 -8.21
N TYR A 444 27.19 -14.19 -8.29
CA TYR A 444 27.71 -13.00 -7.62
C TYR A 444 27.17 -11.69 -8.23
N SER A 445 26.80 -11.69 -9.51
CA SER A 445 26.13 -10.55 -10.15
C SER A 445 24.72 -10.33 -9.57
N LEU A 446 23.97 -11.40 -9.29
CA LEU A 446 22.67 -11.32 -8.61
C LEU A 446 22.83 -10.72 -7.19
N ILE A 447 23.82 -11.19 -6.42
CA ILE A 447 24.10 -10.62 -5.09
C ILE A 447 24.44 -9.13 -5.19
N ALA A 448 25.34 -8.76 -6.09
CA ALA A 448 25.73 -7.38 -6.32
C ALA A 448 24.54 -6.50 -6.72
N TRP A 449 23.64 -7.03 -7.56
CA TRP A 449 22.43 -6.34 -7.97
C TRP A 449 21.50 -6.09 -6.78
N SER A 450 21.23 -7.10 -5.95
CA SER A 450 20.40 -6.93 -4.75
C SER A 450 20.93 -5.84 -3.83
N TYR A 451 22.22 -5.88 -3.47
CA TYR A 451 22.81 -4.86 -2.60
C TYR A 451 22.83 -3.47 -3.25
N SER A 452 23.07 -3.37 -4.56
CA SER A 452 23.05 -2.10 -5.29
C SER A 452 21.64 -1.49 -5.33
N ALA A 453 20.63 -2.32 -5.56
CA ALA A 453 19.23 -1.91 -5.58
C ALA A 453 18.77 -1.40 -4.21
N ARG A 454 19.18 -2.08 -3.13
CA ARG A 454 18.91 -1.67 -1.74
C ARG A 454 19.65 -0.37 -1.40
N ALA A 455 20.95 -0.30 -1.70
CA ALA A 455 21.72 0.91 -1.49
C ALA A 455 21.07 2.11 -2.19
N TYR A 456 20.64 1.97 -3.44
CA TYR A 456 19.99 3.05 -4.17
C TYR A 456 18.61 3.42 -3.60
N ALA A 457 17.69 2.45 -3.55
CA ALA A 457 16.26 2.71 -3.34
C ALA A 457 15.87 2.80 -1.86
N ASP A 458 16.48 2.02 -0.97
CA ASP A 458 16.15 1.98 0.47
C ASP A 458 17.04 2.90 1.32
N GLU A 459 18.23 3.26 0.82
CA GLU A 459 19.22 4.00 1.59
C GLU A 459 19.49 5.40 1.02
N VAL A 460 19.98 5.51 -0.23
CA VAL A 460 20.42 6.78 -0.82
C VAL A 460 19.26 7.69 -1.21
N MET A 461 18.25 7.19 -1.92
CA MET A 461 17.11 8.02 -2.33
C MET A 461 16.29 8.58 -1.15
N PRO A 462 16.03 7.82 -0.07
CA PRO A 462 15.40 8.37 1.12
C PRO A 462 16.19 9.52 1.76
N LEU A 463 17.53 9.51 1.74
CA LEU A 463 18.34 10.65 2.22
C LEU A 463 18.13 11.92 1.38
N TYR A 464 17.97 11.77 0.06
CA TYR A 464 17.57 12.89 -0.81
C TYR A 464 16.18 13.41 -0.41
N GLU A 465 15.21 12.53 -0.18
CA GLU A 465 13.86 12.93 0.24
C GLU A 465 13.85 13.61 1.61
N GLU A 466 14.59 13.08 2.59
CA GLU A 466 14.73 13.70 3.91
C GLU A 466 15.30 15.11 3.79
N SER A 467 16.33 15.28 2.96
CA SER A 467 16.94 16.58 2.69
C SER A 467 15.98 17.56 2.00
N VAL A 468 15.09 17.09 1.13
CA VAL A 468 14.04 17.92 0.50
C VAL A 468 12.98 18.32 1.52
N ARG A 469 12.48 17.34 2.29
CA ARG A 469 11.42 17.54 3.29
C ARG A 469 11.87 18.49 4.39
N SER A 470 13.13 18.41 4.83
CA SER A 470 13.66 19.33 5.84
C SER A 470 13.64 20.78 5.34
N VAL A 471 14.08 21.08 4.11
CA VAL A 471 14.04 22.46 3.55
C VAL A 471 12.62 23.02 3.53
N ILE A 472 11.63 22.22 3.12
CA ILE A 472 10.23 22.64 3.05
C ILE A 472 9.73 23.06 4.44
N ILE A 473 10.17 22.37 5.50
CA ILE A 473 9.77 22.67 6.87
C ILE A 473 10.57 23.84 7.47
N PHE A 474 11.85 23.98 7.14
CA PHE A 474 12.71 25.05 7.62
C PHE A 474 12.41 26.42 6.99
N ALA A 475 11.93 26.46 5.75
CA ALA A 475 11.66 27.71 5.06
C ALA A 475 10.63 28.62 5.78
N PRO A 476 9.46 28.13 6.24
CA PRO A 476 8.55 28.93 7.06
C PRO A 476 9.17 29.44 8.37
N LEU A 477 10.03 28.62 9.01
CA LEU A 477 10.75 29.01 10.23
C LEU A 477 11.70 30.18 9.96
N ILE A 478 12.43 30.14 8.84
CA ILE A 478 13.32 31.23 8.40
C ILE A 478 12.52 32.50 8.11
N ILE A 479 11.39 32.40 7.39
CA ILE A 479 10.53 33.55 7.05
C ILE A 479 10.02 34.23 8.33
N VAL A 480 9.48 33.46 9.28
CA VAL A 480 8.98 33.99 10.56
C VAL A 480 10.11 34.59 11.39
N SER A 481 11.28 33.94 11.41
CA SER A 481 12.45 34.44 12.14
C SER A 481 13.01 35.71 11.53
N ALA A 482 13.05 35.83 10.20
CA ALA A 482 13.47 37.04 9.48
C ALA A 482 12.58 38.22 9.86
N TYR A 483 11.26 38.01 9.94
CA TYR A 483 10.32 39.02 10.42
C TYR A 483 10.62 39.43 11.88
N PHE A 484 10.87 38.47 12.77
CA PHE A 484 11.20 38.80 14.17
C PHE A 484 12.56 39.51 14.32
N PHE A 485 13.58 39.12 13.55
CA PHE A 485 14.86 39.82 13.50
C PHE A 485 14.70 41.26 12.98
N GLU A 486 13.89 41.48 11.95
CA GLU A 486 13.60 42.82 11.43
C GLU A 486 12.99 43.69 12.53
N ARG A 487 12.00 43.15 13.24
CA ARG A 487 11.31 43.84 14.32
C ARG A 487 12.20 44.14 15.52
N LEU A 488 13.11 43.22 15.86
CA LEU A 488 14.01 43.37 17.01
C LEU A 488 15.18 44.33 16.70
N LEU A 489 15.80 44.22 15.53
CA LEU A 489 17.04 44.93 15.19
C LEU A 489 16.82 46.22 14.38
N LEU A 490 16.09 46.18 13.25
CA LEU A 490 16.16 47.22 12.21
C LEU A 490 15.03 48.27 12.26
N ARG A 491 13.82 47.92 12.75
CA ARG A 491 12.66 48.85 12.91
C ARG A 491 12.31 49.63 11.64
N GLY A 492 12.13 48.93 10.52
CA GLY A 492 11.65 49.54 9.29
C GLY A 492 10.23 50.10 9.45
N LYS A 493 9.99 51.28 8.87
CA LYS A 493 8.65 51.89 8.75
C LYS A 493 8.24 51.92 7.26
N GLY A 494 6.95 51.77 6.99
CA GLY A 494 6.42 51.78 5.62
C GLY A 494 7.09 50.73 4.73
N ILE A 495 7.47 51.12 3.52
CA ILE A 495 8.07 50.21 2.53
C ILE A 495 9.48 49.72 2.92
N ARG A 496 10.24 50.52 3.69
CA ARG A 496 11.58 50.12 4.17
C ARG A 496 11.53 48.87 5.04
N ARG A 497 10.41 48.64 5.74
CA ARG A 497 10.16 47.42 6.51
C ARG A 497 10.19 46.17 5.62
N ILE A 498 9.53 46.25 4.47
CA ILE A 498 9.47 45.14 3.53
C ILE A 498 10.87 44.84 3.02
N PHE A 499 11.62 45.87 2.60
CA PHE A 499 13.01 45.71 2.15
C PHE A 499 13.92 45.11 3.24
N TYR A 500 13.82 45.55 4.49
CA TYR A 500 14.61 44.98 5.59
C TYR A 500 14.23 43.54 5.93
N THR A 501 12.94 43.20 5.85
CA THR A 501 12.46 41.83 6.09
C THR A 501 12.98 40.91 4.99
N VAL A 502 12.82 41.32 3.72
CA VAL A 502 13.32 40.57 2.55
C VAL A 502 14.84 40.46 2.59
N GLY A 503 15.57 41.52 2.95
CA GLY A 503 17.02 41.48 3.08
C GLY A 503 17.49 40.49 4.16
N LEU A 504 16.83 40.47 5.33
CA LEU A 504 17.12 39.49 6.39
C LEU A 504 16.75 38.07 5.98
N GLU A 505 15.63 37.89 5.29
CA GLU A 505 15.20 36.61 4.75
C GLU A 505 16.24 36.05 3.76
N VAL A 506 16.67 36.86 2.79
CA VAL A 506 17.73 36.48 1.83
C VAL A 506 19.03 36.13 2.55
N THR A 507 19.41 36.90 3.58
CA THR A 507 20.63 36.65 4.35
C THR A 507 20.54 35.33 5.13
N LEU A 508 19.41 35.05 5.78
CA LEU A 508 19.20 33.81 6.52
C LEU A 508 19.11 32.60 5.60
N PHE A 509 18.48 32.73 4.42
CA PHE A 509 18.49 31.67 3.41
C PHE A 509 19.89 31.45 2.81
N ALA A 510 20.69 32.49 2.62
CA ALA A 510 22.09 32.35 2.20
C ALA A 510 22.91 31.60 3.26
N ALA A 511 22.77 31.95 4.54
CA ALA A 511 23.39 31.20 5.63
C ALA A 511 22.89 29.74 5.67
N PHE A 512 21.58 29.53 5.49
CA PHE A 512 20.98 28.20 5.41
C PHE A 512 21.48 27.41 4.21
N ALA A 513 21.74 28.03 3.06
CA ALA A 513 22.30 27.37 1.88
C ALA A 513 23.76 26.92 2.05
N VAL A 514 24.53 27.58 2.92
CA VAL A 514 25.89 27.16 3.28
C VAL A 514 25.86 25.95 4.23
N VAL A 515 24.93 25.97 5.19
CA VAL A 515 24.81 24.93 6.22
C VAL A 515 24.07 23.69 5.72
N HIS A 516 22.96 23.88 5.02
CA HIS A 516 22.03 22.83 4.64
C HIS A 516 22.35 22.28 3.24
N PRO A 517 22.60 20.97 3.11
CA PRO A 517 23.17 20.38 1.90
C PRO A 517 22.16 20.33 0.73
N ALA A 518 20.86 20.36 1.03
CA ALA A 518 19.78 20.29 0.04
C ALA A 518 19.87 21.32 -1.09
N PHE A 519 20.32 22.56 -0.82
CA PHE A 519 20.41 23.62 -1.83
C PHE A 519 21.29 23.25 -3.01
N TRP A 520 22.24 22.35 -2.77
CA TRP A 520 23.22 21.92 -3.73
C TRP A 520 22.98 20.49 -4.24
N ILE A 521 22.06 19.76 -3.62
CA ILE A 521 21.73 18.36 -3.95
C ILE A 521 20.48 18.32 -4.83
N ILE A 522 19.52 19.21 -4.59
CA ILE A 522 18.25 19.24 -5.28
C ILE A 522 18.40 20.06 -6.56
N PRO A 523 18.09 19.48 -7.75
CA PRO A 523 18.22 20.18 -9.03
C PRO A 523 17.46 21.51 -9.11
N SER A 524 16.38 21.66 -8.33
CA SER A 524 15.56 22.88 -8.32
C SER A 524 15.07 23.27 -6.92
N THR A 525 15.99 23.51 -5.99
CA THR A 525 15.65 24.04 -4.65
C THR A 525 14.81 25.32 -4.72
N LEU A 526 15.05 26.15 -5.75
CA LEU A 526 14.28 27.36 -6.02
C LEU A 526 12.79 27.06 -6.25
N LEU A 527 12.46 26.04 -7.03
CA LEU A 527 11.07 25.61 -7.26
C LEU A 527 10.41 25.11 -5.98
N ALA A 528 11.15 24.37 -5.15
CA ALA A 528 10.67 23.96 -3.84
C ALA A 528 10.38 25.16 -2.93
N SER A 529 11.26 26.17 -2.88
CA SER A 529 10.99 27.42 -2.13
C SER A 529 9.83 28.23 -2.72
N LEU A 530 9.69 28.30 -4.05
CA LEU A 530 8.58 29.00 -4.72
C LEU A 530 7.22 28.39 -4.37
N SER A 531 7.14 27.07 -4.22
CA SER A 531 5.91 26.41 -3.79
C SER A 531 5.43 26.88 -2.41
N ILE A 532 6.35 27.24 -1.51
CA ILE A 532 6.01 27.78 -0.18
C ILE A 532 5.46 29.19 -0.31
N GLY A 533 6.06 30.03 -1.16
CA GLY A 533 5.50 31.34 -1.49
C GLY A 533 4.08 31.23 -2.04
N LEU A 534 3.83 30.25 -2.91
CA LEU A 534 2.51 29.99 -3.48
C LEU A 534 1.51 29.47 -2.43
N LEU A 535 1.96 28.63 -1.48
CA LEU A 535 1.15 28.20 -0.33
C LEU A 535 0.81 29.36 0.62
N ILE A 536 1.76 30.27 0.89
CA ILE A 536 1.51 31.47 1.69
C ILE A 536 0.51 32.38 0.97
N LEU A 537 0.68 32.59 -0.34
CA LEU A 537 -0.27 33.37 -1.15
C LEU A 537 -1.67 32.74 -1.08
N MET A 538 -1.77 31.42 -1.26
CA MET A 538 -3.02 30.68 -1.14
C MET A 538 -3.64 30.82 0.25
N ALA A 539 -2.84 30.76 1.32
CA ALA A 539 -3.30 30.96 2.68
C ALA A 539 -3.80 32.39 2.92
N VAL A 540 -3.15 33.41 2.35
CA VAL A 540 -3.60 34.81 2.40
C VAL A 540 -4.92 34.99 1.65
N VAL A 541 -5.05 34.40 0.46
CA VAL A 541 -6.29 34.44 -0.32
C VAL A 541 -7.42 33.74 0.44
N PHE A 542 -7.20 32.53 0.95
CA PHE A 542 -8.16 31.81 1.78
C PHE A 542 -8.54 32.59 3.03
N TRP A 543 -7.58 33.26 3.67
CA TRP A 543 -7.81 34.12 4.81
C TRP A 543 -8.70 35.32 4.48
N ILE A 544 -8.45 35.99 3.34
CA ILE A 544 -9.29 37.09 2.87
C ILE A 544 -10.71 36.59 2.62
N PHE A 545 -10.87 35.46 1.91
CA PHE A 545 -12.19 34.85 1.70
C PHE A 545 -12.89 34.46 3.00
N TYR A 546 -12.17 33.85 3.94
CA TYR A 546 -12.72 33.47 5.24
C TYR A 546 -13.18 34.70 6.04
N ARG A 547 -12.37 35.77 6.04
CA ARG A 547 -12.72 37.04 6.67
C ARG A 547 -13.97 37.64 6.03
N GLU A 548 -14.00 37.75 4.70
CA GLU A 548 -15.12 38.33 3.97
C GLU A 548 -16.40 37.51 4.21
N ALA A 549 -16.31 36.18 4.14
CA ALA A 549 -17.44 35.29 4.41
C ALA A 549 -17.97 35.46 5.84
N ARG A 550 -17.09 35.56 6.84
CA ARG A 550 -17.47 35.78 8.23
C ARG A 550 -18.10 37.16 8.43
N ASP A 551 -17.53 38.19 7.82
CA ASP A 551 -18.00 39.57 7.96
C ASP A 551 -19.39 39.71 7.27
N LEU A 552 -19.59 39.10 6.09
CA LEU A 552 -20.90 38.95 5.42
C LEU A 552 -21.92 38.19 6.28
N LEU A 553 -21.55 37.03 6.85
CA LEU A 553 -22.40 36.28 7.77
C LEU A 553 -22.82 37.13 8.97
N SER A 554 -21.89 37.91 9.53
CA SER A 554 -22.18 38.80 10.66
C SER A 554 -23.12 39.94 10.28
N GLU A 555 -22.99 40.50 9.08
CA GLU A 555 -23.85 41.57 8.59
C GLU A 555 -25.28 41.07 8.31
N VAL A 556 -25.41 39.92 7.65
CA VAL A 556 -26.70 39.26 7.40
C VAL A 556 -27.37 38.89 8.73
N SER A 557 -26.61 38.33 9.68
CA SER A 557 -27.12 38.03 11.02
C SER A 557 -27.58 39.30 11.74
N ALA A 558 -26.84 40.41 11.65
CA ALA A 558 -27.22 41.67 12.27
C ALA A 558 -28.47 42.30 11.63
N LYS A 559 -28.67 42.16 10.32
CA LYS A 559 -29.86 42.66 9.60
C LYS A 559 -31.13 41.87 9.92
N ILE A 560 -31.03 40.54 9.99
CA ILE A 560 -32.21 39.67 10.22
C ILE A 560 -32.58 39.61 11.71
N LEU A 561 -31.59 39.60 12.60
CA LEU A 561 -31.79 39.25 14.01
C LEU A 561 -31.47 40.39 14.98
N GLY A 562 -31.06 41.57 14.50
CA GLY A 562 -30.71 42.73 15.32
C GLY A 562 -29.26 42.71 15.86
N ARG A 563 -28.74 43.87 16.28
CA ARG A 563 -27.37 44.01 16.83
C ARG A 563 -27.30 43.57 18.30
N HIS A 564 -27.15 42.26 18.51
CA HIS A 564 -27.14 41.65 19.86
C HIS A 564 -25.85 40.88 20.22
N GLU A 565 -24.79 40.95 19.40
CA GLU A 565 -23.47 40.38 19.68
C GLU A 565 -22.36 41.44 19.61
N VAL A 566 -21.35 41.33 20.48
CA VAL A 566 -20.11 42.15 20.40
C VAL A 566 -19.13 41.46 19.48
N THR A 567 -18.97 41.97 18.26
CA THR A 567 -17.85 41.60 17.37
C THR A 567 -16.58 42.28 17.86
N GLY A 568 -15.97 41.75 18.92
CA GLY A 568 -14.64 42.18 19.32
C GLY A 568 -13.63 41.67 18.28
N GLU A 569 -13.03 42.56 17.49
CA GLU A 569 -11.92 42.19 16.62
C GLU A 569 -10.72 41.78 17.48
N ARG A 570 -10.50 40.47 17.62
CA ARG A 570 -9.39 39.92 18.42
C ARG A 570 -8.02 40.13 17.75
N ILE A 571 -8.01 40.41 16.45
CA ILE A 571 -6.81 40.44 15.61
C ILE A 571 -6.00 41.73 15.79
N PRO A 572 -6.59 42.94 15.80
CA PRO A 572 -5.87 44.16 16.15
C PRO A 572 -5.20 44.08 17.52
N VAL A 573 -5.86 43.43 18.50
CA VAL A 573 -5.29 43.20 19.82
C VAL A 573 -4.03 42.33 19.73
N ILE A 574 -4.08 41.20 19.01
CA ILE A 574 -2.92 40.32 18.79
C ILE A 574 -1.78 41.07 18.09
N LEU A 575 -2.07 41.86 17.04
CA LEU A 575 -1.07 42.62 16.28
C LEU A 575 -0.43 43.74 17.11
N MET A 576 -1.22 44.46 17.91
CA MET A 576 -0.74 45.46 18.84
C MET A 576 0.14 44.81 19.91
N THR A 577 -0.31 43.70 20.48
CA THR A 577 0.43 42.93 21.49
C THR A 577 1.75 42.41 20.95
N LEU A 578 1.82 41.92 19.70
CA LEU A 578 3.06 41.54 19.02
C LEU A 578 4.04 42.72 18.91
N SER A 579 3.57 43.88 18.49
CA SER A 579 4.42 45.07 18.36
C SER A 579 4.93 45.54 19.73
N LEU A 580 4.07 45.56 20.74
CA LEU A 580 4.43 45.97 22.11
C LEU A 580 5.42 45.01 22.76
N SER A 581 5.26 43.70 22.54
CA SER A 581 6.16 42.68 23.11
C SER A 581 7.59 42.86 22.60
N ILE A 582 7.75 43.06 21.28
CA ILE A 582 9.07 43.23 20.67
C ILE A 582 9.71 44.57 21.08
N GLU A 583 8.91 45.63 21.25
CA GLU A 583 9.41 46.91 21.73
C GLU A 583 9.92 46.82 23.18
N ASN A 584 9.26 46.02 24.03
CA ASN A 584 9.72 45.76 25.39
C ASN A 584 11.02 44.96 25.47
N MET A 585 11.22 44.01 24.55
CA MET A 585 12.50 43.31 24.41
C MET A 585 13.62 44.31 24.12
N ARG A 586 13.39 45.19 23.14
CA ARG A 586 14.39 46.19 22.73
C ARG A 586 14.70 47.23 23.82
N LYS A 587 13.71 47.64 24.62
CA LYS A 587 13.92 48.56 25.75
C LYS A 587 14.88 48.00 26.81
N ARG A 588 15.03 46.67 26.90
CA ARG A 588 15.87 46.00 27.90
C ARG A 588 16.83 45.00 27.22
N PRO A 589 17.84 45.49 26.48
CA PRO A 589 18.68 44.65 25.61
C PRO A 589 19.46 43.59 26.40
N LEU A 590 19.98 43.94 27.58
CA LEU A 590 20.71 42.99 28.44
C LEU A 590 19.82 41.81 28.85
N ARG A 591 18.56 42.08 29.23
CA ARG A 591 17.61 41.02 29.62
C ARG A 591 17.25 40.12 28.44
N THR A 592 17.02 40.72 27.28
CA THR A 592 16.72 40.01 26.04
C THR A 592 17.88 39.09 25.65
N ILE A 593 19.13 39.57 25.70
CA ILE A 593 20.31 38.74 25.41
C ILE A 593 20.45 37.60 26.42
N LEU A 594 20.36 37.89 27.73
CA LEU A 594 20.46 36.87 28.79
C LEU A 594 19.31 35.84 28.75
N THR A 595 18.20 36.15 28.08
CA THR A 595 17.08 35.21 27.87
C THR A 595 17.26 34.38 26.60
N ILE A 596 17.76 34.97 25.51
CA ILE A 596 18.01 34.28 24.23
C ILE A 596 19.18 33.31 24.34
N VAL A 597 20.25 33.68 25.06
CA VAL A 597 21.48 32.87 25.14
C VAL A 597 21.21 31.45 25.69
N PRO A 598 20.53 31.25 26.84
CA PRO A 598 20.21 29.91 27.33
C PRO A 598 19.37 29.09 26.33
N ILE A 599 18.39 29.71 25.66
CA ILE A 599 17.56 29.04 24.65
C ILE A 599 18.43 28.63 23.45
N THR A 600 19.34 29.49 23.03
CA THR A 600 20.27 29.25 21.93
C THR A 600 21.24 28.12 22.27
N VAL A 601 21.81 28.11 23.48
CA VAL A 601 22.70 27.05 23.96
C VAL A 601 21.95 25.73 24.05
N PHE A 602 20.70 25.75 24.52
CA PHE A 602 19.85 24.56 24.57
C PHE A 602 19.55 24.02 23.17
N ALA A 603 19.14 24.87 22.23
CA ALA A 603 18.93 24.49 20.84
C ALA A 603 20.22 23.96 20.19
N MET A 604 21.35 24.64 20.40
CA MET A 604 22.68 24.22 19.93
C MET A 604 23.05 22.83 20.47
N ALA A 605 22.89 22.59 21.77
CA ALA A 605 23.18 21.31 22.40
C ALA A 605 22.26 20.20 21.89
N MET A 606 20.95 20.46 21.82
CA MET A 606 19.98 19.49 21.31
C MET A 606 20.25 19.13 19.86
N ILE A 607 20.57 20.10 19.00
CA ILE A 607 20.86 19.85 17.57
C ILE A 607 22.18 19.10 17.39
N SER A 608 23.17 19.39 18.23
CA SER A 608 24.47 18.69 18.18
C SER A 608 24.38 17.26 18.72
N LEU A 609 23.54 17.00 19.73
CA LEU A 609 23.35 15.67 20.32
C LEU A 609 22.29 14.84 19.59
N ALA A 610 21.35 15.47 18.86
CA ALA A 610 20.26 14.80 18.17
C ALA A 610 20.69 14.27 16.82
N SER A 611 21.44 13.17 16.85
CA SER A 611 21.56 12.30 15.68
C SER A 611 20.55 11.16 15.79
N ILE A 612 19.37 11.36 15.20
CA ILE A 612 18.52 10.25 14.80
C ILE A 612 18.83 10.01 13.32
N SER A 613 19.47 8.89 13.05
CA SER A 613 19.59 8.35 11.71
C SER A 613 18.65 7.16 11.61
N PRO A 614 17.72 7.13 10.63
CA PRO A 614 17.07 5.88 10.28
C PRO A 614 18.17 4.93 9.82
N TYR A 615 18.16 3.70 10.29
CA TYR A 615 19.13 2.68 9.92
C TYR A 615 18.41 1.36 9.71
N THR A 616 18.85 0.63 8.70
CA THR A 616 18.30 -0.69 8.39
C THR A 616 19.16 -1.74 9.09
N ALA A 617 18.65 -2.32 10.17
CA ALA A 617 19.36 -3.35 10.93
C ALA A 617 18.84 -4.75 10.60
N VAL A 618 19.71 -5.74 10.64
CA VAL A 618 19.30 -7.13 10.84
C VAL A 618 19.32 -7.42 12.34
N ILE A 619 18.12 -7.63 12.89
CA ILE A 619 17.92 -7.99 14.29
C ILE A 619 17.93 -9.52 14.38
N ALA A 620 18.58 -10.03 15.42
CA ALA A 620 18.59 -11.45 15.76
C ALA A 620 17.61 -11.68 16.92
N THR A 621 16.56 -12.46 16.70
CA THR A 621 15.58 -12.80 17.73
C THR A 621 15.75 -14.27 18.08
N VAL A 622 16.20 -14.55 19.30
CA VAL A 622 16.31 -15.93 19.81
C VAL A 622 14.91 -16.45 20.10
N THR A 623 14.64 -17.68 19.69
CA THR A 623 13.38 -18.38 19.96
C THR A 623 13.64 -19.61 20.81
N ASP A 624 12.65 -20.05 21.60
CA ASP A 624 12.74 -21.24 22.45
C ASP A 624 12.60 -22.57 21.68
N ARG A 625 12.75 -22.53 20.35
CA ARG A 625 12.51 -23.67 19.45
C ARG A 625 13.81 -24.36 19.12
N LYS A 626 13.80 -25.70 19.04
CA LYS A 626 14.96 -26.49 18.61
C LYS A 626 15.02 -26.62 17.09
N ALA A 627 16.19 -26.45 16.51
CA ALA A 627 16.42 -26.64 15.09
C ALA A 627 16.41 -28.13 14.71
N PRO A 628 15.83 -28.52 13.56
CA PRO A 628 15.78 -29.92 13.13
C PRO A 628 17.16 -30.49 12.78
N TYR A 629 18.07 -29.65 12.26
CA TYR A 629 19.45 -29.98 11.92
C TYR A 629 20.37 -28.74 12.02
N TRP A 630 21.69 -28.96 12.00
CA TRP A 630 22.68 -27.88 11.95
C TRP A 630 22.66 -27.17 10.59
N GLY A 631 22.13 -25.94 10.56
CA GLY A 631 21.87 -25.27 9.30
C GLY A 631 21.10 -23.96 9.42
N LEU A 632 20.63 -23.50 8.26
CA LEU A 632 19.81 -22.30 8.10
C LEU A 632 18.52 -22.65 7.35
N LEU A 633 17.48 -21.83 7.52
CA LEU A 633 16.27 -21.88 6.70
C LEU A 633 15.93 -20.47 6.24
N VAL A 634 15.78 -20.27 4.94
CA VAL A 634 15.25 -19.04 4.36
C VAL A 634 13.80 -19.28 4.00
N LYS A 635 12.90 -18.58 4.70
CA LYS A 635 11.46 -18.67 4.46
C LYS A 635 10.83 -17.29 4.55
N ASN A 636 10.02 -16.96 3.56
CA ASN A 636 9.24 -15.74 3.58
C ASN A 636 7.84 -16.10 4.10
N PHE A 637 7.42 -15.50 5.22
CA PHE A 637 6.15 -15.80 5.91
C PHE A 637 5.81 -17.31 5.94
N TYR A 638 4.75 -17.73 5.25
CA TYR A 638 4.26 -19.11 5.22
C TYR A 638 4.78 -19.94 4.03
N GLY A 639 5.52 -19.33 3.10
CA GLY A 639 6.06 -20.02 1.93
C GLY A 639 5.01 -20.38 0.87
N VAL A 640 3.89 -19.64 0.79
CA VAL A 640 2.76 -19.87 -0.13
C VAL A 640 2.33 -18.58 -0.84
N LEU A 641 1.86 -18.69 -2.08
CA LEU A 641 1.40 -17.60 -2.95
C LEU A 641 2.37 -16.41 -2.94
N GLU A 642 2.02 -15.30 -2.29
CA GLU A 642 2.83 -14.08 -2.26
C GLU A 642 4.18 -14.26 -1.57
N SER A 643 4.32 -15.32 -0.79
CA SER A 643 5.49 -15.61 0.05
C SER A 643 6.38 -16.75 -0.50
N THR A 644 6.11 -17.20 -1.71
CA THR A 644 6.95 -18.18 -2.44
C THR A 644 8.31 -17.62 -2.84
N LEU A 645 9.30 -18.49 -2.99
CA LEU A 645 10.64 -18.18 -3.50
C LEU A 645 10.79 -18.76 -4.92
N ASP A 646 11.90 -18.45 -5.60
CA ASP A 646 12.14 -18.87 -6.99
C ASP A 646 13.63 -19.22 -7.20
N ASN A 647 13.94 -19.87 -8.32
CA ASN A 647 15.28 -20.37 -8.64
C ASN A 647 16.38 -19.29 -8.58
N PRO A 648 16.17 -18.03 -9.02
CA PRO A 648 17.21 -17.00 -8.89
C PRO A 648 17.53 -16.66 -7.41
N THR A 649 16.58 -16.86 -6.49
CA THR A 649 16.84 -16.77 -5.03
C THR A 649 17.79 -17.88 -4.56
N VAL A 650 17.60 -19.10 -5.05
CA VAL A 650 18.45 -20.26 -4.73
C VAL A 650 19.88 -20.03 -5.22
N GLU A 651 20.04 -19.53 -6.44
CA GLU A 651 21.35 -19.20 -7.02
C GLU A 651 22.09 -18.12 -6.22
N LEU A 652 21.37 -17.07 -5.79
CA LEU A 652 21.91 -16.01 -4.94
C LEU A 652 22.38 -16.56 -3.59
N ILE A 653 21.57 -17.38 -2.94
CA ILE A 653 21.89 -17.99 -1.63
C ILE A 653 23.08 -18.95 -1.77
N SER A 654 23.13 -19.73 -2.84
CA SER A 654 24.24 -20.65 -3.12
C SER A 654 25.59 -19.94 -3.17
N ALA A 655 25.66 -18.76 -3.77
CA ALA A 655 26.90 -17.97 -3.77
C ALA A 655 27.22 -17.31 -2.41
N LEU A 656 26.22 -17.01 -1.56
CA LEU A 656 26.47 -16.50 -0.20
C LEU A 656 26.97 -17.58 0.75
N VAL A 657 26.47 -18.82 0.59
CA VAL A 657 26.88 -19.99 1.37
C VAL A 657 28.24 -20.50 0.90
N GLY A 658 28.47 -20.56 -0.41
CA GLY A 658 29.70 -21.09 -1.00
C GLY A 658 29.95 -22.53 -0.56
N GLU A 659 31.22 -22.88 -0.31
CA GLU A 659 31.60 -24.24 0.08
C GLU A 659 31.23 -24.63 1.53
N ARG A 660 30.56 -23.76 2.29
CA ARG A 660 30.29 -23.96 3.73
C ARG A 660 29.09 -24.85 4.00
N GLY A 661 28.25 -25.10 3.01
CA GLY A 661 27.04 -25.90 3.13
C GLY A 661 26.42 -26.22 1.78
N VAL A 662 25.36 -27.02 1.82
CA VAL A 662 24.56 -27.39 0.65
C VAL A 662 23.23 -26.65 0.73
N VAL A 663 22.83 -26.01 -0.37
CA VAL A 663 21.56 -25.30 -0.48
C VAL A 663 20.50 -26.27 -1.01
N CYS A 664 19.43 -26.41 -0.24
CA CYS A 664 18.37 -27.39 -0.42
C CYS A 664 17.02 -26.67 -0.63
N PRO A 665 16.64 -26.32 -1.87
CA PRO A 665 15.31 -25.77 -2.13
C PRO A 665 14.23 -26.83 -1.85
N ARG A 666 13.16 -26.42 -1.16
CA ARG A 666 11.99 -27.27 -0.88
C ARG A 666 10.85 -26.89 -1.79
N PHE A 667 10.31 -27.87 -2.50
CA PHE A 667 9.21 -27.66 -3.45
C PHE A 667 7.90 -28.15 -2.88
N TRP A 668 6.83 -27.37 -3.06
CA TRP A 668 5.47 -27.83 -2.81
C TRP A 668 4.73 -27.92 -4.13
N TYR A 669 4.03 -29.03 -4.34
CA TYR A 669 3.18 -29.25 -5.49
C TYR A 669 1.77 -29.62 -5.02
N TYR A 670 0.79 -28.82 -5.43
CA TYR A 670 -0.63 -29.12 -5.23
C TYR A 670 -1.19 -29.69 -6.53
N PRO A 671 -1.75 -30.91 -6.51
CA PRO A 671 -2.41 -31.51 -7.67
C PRO A 671 -3.60 -30.67 -8.19
N PRO A 672 -4.17 -31.07 -9.35
CA PRO A 672 -5.41 -30.48 -9.87
C PRO A 672 -6.50 -30.41 -8.80
N ALA A 673 -7.19 -29.28 -8.74
CA ALA A 673 -8.26 -29.08 -7.79
C ALA A 673 -9.57 -29.64 -8.35
N VAL A 674 -10.14 -30.61 -7.66
CA VAL A 674 -11.43 -31.21 -8.02
C VAL A 674 -12.54 -30.46 -7.33
N ILE A 675 -13.58 -30.10 -8.10
CA ILE A 675 -14.77 -29.41 -7.58
C ILE A 675 -15.36 -30.21 -6.41
N GLY A 676 -15.59 -29.53 -5.29
CA GLY A 676 -16.10 -30.14 -4.05
C GLY A 676 -15.06 -30.85 -3.18
N HIS A 677 -13.85 -31.11 -3.68
CA HIS A 677 -12.81 -31.84 -2.95
C HIS A 677 -11.50 -31.06 -2.73
N GLY A 678 -11.23 -30.01 -3.51
CA GLY A 678 -9.95 -29.29 -3.46
C GLY A 678 -8.84 -30.06 -4.20
N PRO A 679 -7.55 -29.80 -3.92
CA PRO A 679 -6.43 -30.50 -4.54
C PRO A 679 -6.54 -32.02 -4.38
N TYR A 680 -6.51 -32.72 -5.51
CA TYR A 680 -6.76 -34.15 -5.57
C TYR A 680 -5.78 -34.79 -6.56
N GLY A 681 -4.69 -35.34 -6.05
CA GLY A 681 -3.82 -36.25 -6.79
C GLY A 681 -4.30 -37.68 -6.61
N LEU A 682 -4.11 -38.53 -7.62
CA LEU A 682 -4.44 -39.95 -7.55
C LEU A 682 -3.17 -40.77 -7.71
N ILE A 683 -2.84 -41.57 -6.69
CA ILE A 683 -1.83 -42.62 -6.77
C ILE A 683 -2.52 -43.94 -7.01
N ILE A 684 -1.99 -44.74 -7.94
CA ILE A 684 -2.55 -46.01 -8.37
C ILE A 684 -1.49 -47.10 -8.20
N SER A 685 -1.84 -48.18 -7.52
CA SER A 685 -1.09 -49.44 -7.52
C SER A 685 -1.90 -50.50 -8.28
N SER A 686 -1.30 -51.66 -8.55
CA SER A 686 -2.01 -52.78 -9.18
C SER A 686 -3.27 -53.21 -8.39
N ASN A 687 -3.22 -53.07 -7.06
CA ASN A 687 -4.25 -53.56 -6.15
C ASN A 687 -5.27 -52.50 -5.73
N SER A 688 -4.85 -51.24 -5.59
CA SER A 688 -5.67 -50.18 -4.98
C SER A 688 -5.33 -48.79 -5.54
N SER A 689 -6.06 -47.77 -5.11
CA SER A 689 -5.84 -46.37 -5.50
C SER A 689 -6.19 -45.45 -4.35
N ALA A 690 -5.47 -44.35 -4.19
CA ALA A 690 -5.65 -43.44 -3.07
C ALA A 690 -5.43 -41.97 -3.46
N ARG A 691 -6.10 -41.08 -2.72
CA ARG A 691 -6.00 -39.64 -2.87
C ARG A 691 -4.72 -39.11 -2.22
N VAL A 692 -4.08 -38.15 -2.88
CA VAL A 692 -2.96 -37.35 -2.35
C VAL A 692 -3.32 -35.85 -2.43
N PRO A 693 -3.37 -35.12 -1.31
CA PRO A 693 -3.72 -33.70 -1.31
C PRO A 693 -2.56 -32.79 -1.72
N ALA A 694 -1.30 -33.20 -1.48
CA ALA A 694 -0.11 -32.43 -1.82
C ALA A 694 1.14 -33.33 -1.86
N VAL A 695 2.16 -32.84 -2.56
CA VAL A 695 3.48 -33.47 -2.68
C VAL A 695 4.55 -32.51 -2.13
N VAL A 696 5.48 -33.03 -1.33
CA VAL A 696 6.66 -32.29 -0.86
C VAL A 696 7.90 -32.79 -1.58
N GLY A 697 8.64 -31.87 -2.18
CA GLY A 697 9.94 -32.09 -2.79
C GLY A 697 11.08 -31.77 -1.82
N PHE A 698 11.87 -32.77 -1.46
CA PHE A 698 13.13 -32.58 -0.72
C PHE A 698 14.32 -32.97 -1.58
N THR A 699 15.43 -32.25 -1.43
CA THR A 699 16.73 -32.71 -1.95
C THR A 699 17.17 -33.96 -1.20
N SER A 700 17.89 -34.85 -1.88
CA SER A 700 18.51 -36.06 -1.33
C SER A 700 19.25 -35.78 -0.02
N VAL A 701 20.07 -34.73 0.01
CA VAL A 701 20.87 -34.33 1.18
C VAL A 701 20.00 -33.90 2.38
N GLU A 702 18.91 -33.15 2.15
CA GLU A 702 18.04 -32.69 3.23
C GLU A 702 17.09 -33.80 3.71
N ALA A 703 16.57 -34.60 2.78
CA ALA A 703 15.75 -35.78 3.09
C ALA A 703 16.51 -36.74 4.03
N GLU A 704 17.81 -36.91 3.80
CA GLU A 704 18.69 -37.73 4.64
C GLU A 704 18.82 -37.21 6.09
N LYS A 705 18.71 -35.89 6.31
CA LYS A 705 18.79 -35.29 7.65
C LYS A 705 17.44 -35.25 8.37
N LEU A 706 16.37 -35.01 7.62
CA LEU A 706 15.04 -34.74 8.15
C LEU A 706 14.14 -35.98 8.07
N VAL A 707 13.96 -36.54 6.87
CA VAL A 707 13.02 -37.63 6.59
C VAL A 707 13.54 -38.98 7.10
N ARG A 708 14.86 -39.22 7.07
CA ARG A 708 15.46 -40.50 7.51
C ARG A 708 15.06 -40.88 8.94
N ARG A 709 14.85 -39.91 9.84
CA ARG A 709 14.43 -40.14 11.24
C ARG A 709 13.00 -40.69 11.36
N ALA A 710 12.16 -40.43 10.36
CA ALA A 710 10.75 -40.85 10.34
C ALA A 710 10.51 -42.12 9.52
N LEU A 711 11.51 -42.62 8.76
CA LEU A 711 11.37 -43.84 7.96
C LEU A 711 11.24 -45.07 8.86
N ILE A 712 10.20 -45.87 8.60
CA ILE A 712 9.96 -47.19 9.22
C ILE A 712 10.69 -48.26 8.39
N LYS A 713 10.60 -48.16 7.06
CA LYS A 713 11.21 -49.07 6.09
C LYS A 713 11.84 -48.30 4.93
N GLY A 714 12.87 -48.89 4.33
CA GLY A 714 13.52 -48.37 3.12
C GLY A 714 14.56 -47.28 3.39
N THR A 715 14.88 -46.52 2.35
CA THR A 715 15.88 -45.44 2.37
C THR A 715 15.35 -44.16 1.74
N THR A 716 16.08 -43.07 1.94
CA THR A 716 15.87 -41.78 1.26
C THR A 716 16.36 -41.84 -0.20
N PHE A 717 16.32 -40.70 -0.88
CA PHE A 717 16.66 -40.57 -2.30
C PHE A 717 18.17 -40.58 -2.55
N ILE A 718 18.59 -41.16 -3.68
CA ILE A 718 19.99 -41.16 -4.13
C ILE A 718 20.28 -39.92 -4.97
N ASP A 719 19.33 -39.54 -5.83
CA ASP A 719 19.43 -38.43 -6.77
C ASP A 719 18.16 -37.57 -6.75
N ASP A 720 18.30 -36.27 -7.02
CA ASP A 720 17.20 -35.31 -6.96
C ASP A 720 16.21 -35.43 -8.14
N TYR A 721 16.55 -36.18 -9.20
CA TYR A 721 15.70 -36.47 -10.36
C TYR A 721 15.29 -37.95 -10.46
N GLN A 722 15.56 -38.74 -9.42
CA GLN A 722 15.15 -40.14 -9.37
C GLN A 722 13.62 -40.28 -9.48
N LEU A 723 13.14 -41.26 -10.26
CA LEU A 723 11.72 -41.61 -10.32
C LEU A 723 11.31 -42.42 -9.07
N ALA A 724 11.29 -41.75 -7.93
CA ALA A 724 11.05 -42.34 -6.62
C ALA A 724 9.97 -41.58 -5.84
N ILE A 725 9.33 -42.30 -4.91
CA ILE A 725 8.35 -41.75 -3.99
C ILE A 725 8.48 -42.39 -2.60
N ILE A 726 8.28 -41.58 -1.58
CA ILE A 726 8.22 -42.00 -0.17
C ILE A 726 6.80 -41.79 0.33
N LEU A 727 6.21 -42.84 0.89
CA LEU A 727 4.79 -42.90 1.25
C LEU A 727 4.59 -42.90 2.79
N PRO A 728 3.51 -42.27 3.29
CA PRO A 728 3.03 -42.47 4.65
C PRO A 728 2.66 -43.94 4.91
N SER A 729 2.82 -44.43 6.14
CA SER A 729 2.47 -45.79 6.51
C SER A 729 1.01 -46.13 6.24
N THR A 730 0.09 -45.23 6.59
CA THR A 730 -1.35 -45.37 6.35
C THR A 730 -1.70 -45.42 4.86
N LEU A 731 -0.94 -44.72 4.02
CA LEU A 731 -1.15 -44.69 2.57
C LEU A 731 -0.60 -45.96 1.90
N ALA A 732 0.57 -46.44 2.33
CA ALA A 732 1.17 -47.68 1.85
C ALA A 732 0.28 -48.90 2.16
N GLU A 733 -0.30 -48.97 3.36
CA GLU A 733 -1.26 -50.01 3.74
C GLU A 733 -2.53 -49.97 2.86
N ARG A 734 -3.09 -48.79 2.61
CA ARG A 734 -4.26 -48.62 1.73
C ARG A 734 -3.98 -48.97 0.27
N LEU A 735 -2.76 -48.74 -0.19
CA LEU A 735 -2.32 -49.06 -1.54
C LEU A 735 -1.88 -50.53 -1.69
N GLU A 736 -1.71 -51.25 -0.59
CA GLU A 736 -1.18 -52.63 -0.53
C GLU A 736 0.20 -52.74 -1.22
N VAL A 737 1.11 -51.82 -0.92
CA VAL A 737 2.47 -51.76 -1.48
C VAL A 737 3.53 -51.71 -0.38
N ASP A 738 4.70 -52.31 -0.62
CA ASP A 738 5.89 -52.20 0.23
C ASP A 738 7.06 -51.54 -0.53
N VAL A 739 8.18 -51.33 0.16
CA VAL A 739 9.40 -50.76 -0.43
C VAL A 739 9.91 -51.66 -1.57
N GLY A 740 10.13 -51.05 -2.74
CA GLY A 740 10.55 -51.72 -3.97
C GLY A 740 9.44 -51.89 -5.01
N ASP A 741 8.17 -51.75 -4.60
CA ASP A 741 7.05 -51.80 -5.53
C ASP A 741 6.92 -50.50 -6.35
N GLU A 742 6.21 -50.58 -7.48
CA GLU A 742 5.92 -49.44 -8.34
C GLU A 742 4.50 -48.90 -8.10
N VAL A 743 4.39 -47.58 -8.05
CA VAL A 743 3.10 -46.86 -8.04
C VAL A 743 3.05 -45.86 -9.18
N GLU A 744 1.87 -45.60 -9.72
CA GLU A 744 1.66 -44.63 -10.78
C GLU A 744 1.08 -43.32 -10.21
N PHE A 745 1.69 -42.19 -10.55
CA PHE A 745 1.22 -40.85 -10.21
C PHE A 745 1.33 -39.95 -11.44
N LEU A 746 0.24 -39.30 -11.84
CA LEU A 746 0.18 -38.42 -13.03
C LEU A 746 0.69 -39.11 -14.33
N GLY A 747 0.45 -40.43 -14.47
CA GLY A 747 0.92 -41.24 -15.61
C GLY A 747 2.39 -41.66 -15.56
N MET A 748 3.13 -41.28 -14.52
CA MET A 748 4.52 -41.69 -14.31
C MET A 748 4.59 -42.88 -13.36
N ARG A 749 5.43 -43.86 -13.67
CA ARG A 749 5.76 -44.97 -12.76
C ARG A 749 6.89 -44.53 -11.82
N LEU A 750 6.65 -44.64 -10.52
CA LEU A 750 7.55 -44.23 -9.45
C LEU A 750 7.81 -45.44 -8.54
N VAL A 751 9.07 -45.67 -8.19
CA VAL A 751 9.45 -46.75 -7.26
C VAL A 751 9.29 -46.25 -5.82
N VAL A 752 8.64 -47.05 -4.98
CA VAL A 752 8.52 -46.78 -3.54
C VAL A 752 9.86 -47.04 -2.87
N THR A 753 10.59 -46.00 -2.46
CA THR A 753 11.92 -46.15 -1.84
C THR A 753 11.88 -46.21 -0.33
N GLY A 754 10.81 -45.72 0.29
CA GLY A 754 10.67 -45.71 1.74
C GLY A 754 9.24 -45.46 2.21
N ILE A 755 8.96 -45.93 3.43
CA ILE A 755 7.68 -45.74 4.12
C ILE A 755 7.96 -45.07 5.47
N PHE A 756 7.27 -43.98 5.78
CA PHE A 756 7.50 -43.19 7.00
C PHE A 756 6.32 -43.18 7.96
N SER A 757 6.62 -42.94 9.24
CA SER A 757 5.65 -42.70 10.30
C SER A 757 5.21 -41.24 10.33
N GLU A 758 3.91 -41.03 10.15
CA GLU A 758 3.25 -39.73 10.15
C GLU A 758 3.41 -39.02 11.50
N ALA A 759 3.25 -39.76 12.60
CA ALA A 759 3.37 -39.22 13.95
C ALA A 759 4.78 -38.69 14.26
N VAL A 760 5.82 -39.39 13.80
CA VAL A 760 7.22 -38.96 13.99
C VAL A 760 7.52 -37.72 13.16
N LEU A 761 7.04 -37.68 11.91
CA LEU A 761 7.29 -36.55 11.02
C LEU A 761 6.50 -35.29 11.44
N GLU A 762 5.29 -35.44 11.97
CA GLU A 762 4.49 -34.34 12.52
C GLU A 762 5.10 -33.75 13.81
N ALA A 763 5.79 -34.58 14.60
CA ALA A 763 6.51 -34.13 15.79
C ALA A 763 7.76 -33.30 15.45
N ILE A 764 8.33 -33.47 14.25
CA ILE A 764 9.47 -32.68 13.78
C ILE A 764 8.98 -31.28 13.40
N ARG A 765 9.35 -30.29 14.21
CA ARG A 765 9.11 -28.87 13.91
C ARG A 765 10.28 -28.31 13.10
N ASP A 766 9.95 -27.54 12.08
CA ASP A 766 10.92 -26.83 11.25
C ASP A 766 11.47 -25.59 12.00
N PHE A 767 12.42 -24.88 11.40
CA PHE A 767 13.02 -23.68 12.04
C PHE A 767 11.99 -22.58 12.36
N ASP A 768 10.90 -22.48 11.59
CA ASP A 768 9.81 -21.53 11.83
C ASP A 768 8.78 -22.01 12.89
N GLY A 769 9.00 -23.19 13.48
CA GLY A 769 8.15 -23.81 14.49
C GLY A 769 6.90 -24.51 13.95
N LEU A 770 6.68 -24.55 12.63
CA LEU A 770 5.57 -25.26 12.00
C LEU A 770 5.99 -26.67 11.56
N SER A 771 5.01 -27.50 11.18
CA SER A 771 5.27 -28.77 10.48
C SER A 771 5.90 -28.48 9.11
N VAL A 772 6.74 -29.39 8.61
CA VAL A 772 7.37 -29.26 7.28
C VAL A 772 6.39 -29.55 6.13
N ALA A 773 5.18 -30.02 6.46
CA ALA A 773 4.12 -30.27 5.50
C ALA A 773 3.68 -28.98 4.77
N PRO A 774 3.11 -29.10 3.55
CA PRO A 774 2.57 -27.96 2.82
C PRO A 774 1.42 -27.30 3.57
N MET A 775 1.23 -26.00 3.34
CA MET A 775 0.11 -25.29 3.96
C MET A 775 -1.22 -25.87 3.51
N ASN A 776 -2.23 -25.92 4.39
CA ASN A 776 -3.54 -26.41 3.99
C ASN A 776 -4.16 -25.46 2.94
N SER A 777 -4.46 -26.01 1.77
CA SER A 777 -5.02 -25.25 0.64
C SER A 777 -6.37 -24.61 0.97
N VAL A 778 -7.13 -25.13 1.94
CA VAL A 778 -8.45 -24.62 2.37
C VAL A 778 -8.41 -23.13 2.75
N TYR A 779 -7.28 -22.64 3.29
CA TYR A 779 -7.09 -21.22 3.62
C TYR A 779 -6.86 -20.31 2.41
N TYR A 780 -6.62 -20.89 1.24
CA TYR A 780 -6.22 -20.19 0.02
C TYR A 780 -7.11 -20.60 -1.16
N PRO A 781 -8.18 -19.84 -1.45
CA PRO A 781 -9.09 -20.15 -2.56
C PRO A 781 -8.37 -20.34 -3.91
N GLN A 782 -7.27 -19.61 -4.14
CA GLN A 782 -6.43 -19.72 -5.34
C GLN A 782 -5.75 -21.09 -5.47
N LEU A 783 -5.48 -21.78 -4.37
CA LEU A 783 -4.92 -23.13 -4.37
C LEU A 783 -6.00 -24.20 -4.32
N HIS A 784 -7.03 -23.98 -3.47
CA HIS A 784 -8.13 -24.91 -3.27
C HIS A 784 -9.06 -25.02 -4.49
N GLY A 785 -9.11 -23.99 -5.33
CA GLY A 785 -9.99 -23.88 -6.49
C GLY A 785 -11.34 -23.20 -6.19
N PHE A 786 -11.75 -23.12 -4.93
CA PHE A 786 -12.97 -22.41 -4.52
C PHE A 786 -12.83 -21.87 -3.11
N ALA A 787 -13.62 -20.83 -2.79
CA ALA A 787 -13.63 -20.25 -1.47
C ALA A 787 -14.38 -21.16 -0.49
N VAL A 788 -13.72 -21.53 0.59
CA VAL A 788 -14.32 -22.23 1.73
C VAL A 788 -14.63 -21.19 2.81
N ASN A 789 -15.87 -21.19 3.32
CA ASN A 789 -16.27 -20.26 4.38
C ASN A 789 -15.59 -20.65 5.70
N LEU A 790 -14.51 -19.94 6.03
CA LEU A 790 -13.75 -20.11 7.28
C LEU A 790 -14.01 -18.96 8.25
N PRO A 791 -13.94 -19.19 9.58
CA PRO A 791 -13.94 -18.13 10.57
C PRO A 791 -12.81 -17.12 10.33
N THR A 792 -13.10 -15.83 10.46
CA THR A 792 -12.26 -14.70 9.99
C THR A 792 -10.91 -14.53 10.68
N VAL A 793 -10.58 -15.31 11.72
CA VAL A 793 -9.37 -15.18 12.53
C VAL A 793 -8.76 -16.55 12.84
N LEU A 794 -8.34 -17.28 11.80
CA LEU A 794 -7.53 -18.49 11.96
C LEU A 794 -6.18 -18.29 11.30
N GLN A 795 -5.10 -18.51 12.06
CA GLN A 795 -3.77 -18.63 11.47
C GLN A 795 -3.76 -19.85 10.55
N PRO A 796 -3.24 -19.75 9.31
CA PRO A 796 -3.13 -20.89 8.41
C PRO A 796 -2.28 -21.98 9.04
N LEU A 797 -2.78 -23.22 9.00
CA LEU A 797 -2.09 -24.40 9.49
C LEU A 797 -1.64 -25.30 8.33
N PRO A 798 -0.49 -25.98 8.46
CA PRO A 798 -0.08 -27.04 7.54
C PRO A 798 -1.08 -28.20 7.44
N LEU A 799 -1.03 -28.94 6.35
CA LEU A 799 -1.70 -30.24 6.22
C LEU A 799 -1.12 -31.23 7.23
N ALA A 800 -1.96 -32.07 7.83
CA ALA A 800 -1.47 -33.20 8.61
C ALA A 800 -0.90 -34.26 7.67
N TRP A 801 0.21 -34.89 8.05
CA TRP A 801 0.82 -35.98 7.26
C TRP A 801 -0.14 -37.17 7.07
N GLU A 802 -1.04 -37.39 8.03
CA GLU A 802 -2.12 -38.41 8.00
C GLU A 802 -3.14 -38.20 6.87
N GLU A 803 -3.25 -36.98 6.31
CA GLU A 803 -4.11 -36.72 5.15
C GLU A 803 -3.57 -37.31 3.84
N GLY A 804 -2.39 -37.96 3.87
CA GLY A 804 -1.79 -38.64 2.72
C GLY A 804 -0.79 -37.79 1.94
N VAL A 805 -0.07 -36.87 2.59
CA VAL A 805 0.99 -36.07 1.95
C VAL A 805 2.18 -36.97 1.63
N VAL A 806 2.62 -36.95 0.37
CA VAL A 806 3.74 -37.80 -0.10
C VAL A 806 5.01 -37.00 -0.32
N ILE A 807 6.16 -37.68 -0.26
CA ILE A 807 7.47 -37.07 -0.43
C ILE A 807 8.10 -37.59 -1.72
N MET A 808 8.63 -36.67 -2.54
CA MET A 808 9.33 -36.98 -3.80
C MET A 808 10.66 -36.21 -3.87
N PRO A 809 11.58 -36.60 -4.76
CA PRO A 809 12.80 -35.84 -5.01
C PRO A 809 12.51 -34.42 -5.50
N ALA A 810 13.24 -33.43 -4.97
CA ALA A 810 13.02 -32.01 -5.27
C ALA A 810 13.06 -31.68 -6.77
N GLY A 811 14.02 -32.21 -7.51
CA GLY A 811 14.15 -31.97 -8.95
C GLY A 811 13.02 -32.58 -9.78
N LEU A 812 12.44 -33.70 -9.32
CA LEU A 812 11.24 -34.26 -9.94
C LEU A 812 10.01 -33.38 -9.68
N VAL A 813 9.83 -32.89 -8.45
CA VAL A 813 8.71 -32.01 -8.08
C VAL A 813 8.80 -30.65 -8.79
N GLU A 814 10.01 -30.12 -8.99
CA GLU A 814 10.25 -28.92 -9.80
C GLU A 814 9.70 -29.11 -11.23
N LYS A 815 9.98 -30.25 -11.87
CA LYS A 815 9.49 -30.57 -13.22
C LYS A 815 7.97 -30.72 -13.30
N LEU A 816 7.31 -31.12 -12.20
CA LEU A 816 5.84 -31.18 -12.11
C LEU A 816 5.18 -29.80 -11.99
N GLY A 817 5.98 -28.73 -11.87
CA GLY A 817 5.47 -27.38 -11.64
C GLY A 817 5.33 -27.03 -10.16
N GLY A 818 5.99 -27.76 -9.27
CA GLY A 818 6.10 -27.36 -7.86
C GLY A 818 6.82 -26.02 -7.72
N PHE A 819 6.45 -25.24 -6.71
CA PHE A 819 7.06 -23.96 -6.42
C PHE A 819 7.92 -24.04 -5.16
N ILE A 820 8.91 -23.15 -5.02
CA ILE A 820 9.80 -23.15 -3.86
C ILE A 820 9.09 -22.48 -2.69
N SER A 821 8.81 -23.24 -1.64
CA SER A 821 8.18 -22.72 -0.42
C SER A 821 9.21 -22.14 0.54
N SER A 822 10.38 -22.77 0.63
CA SER A 822 11.47 -22.41 1.51
C SER A 822 12.79 -23.01 1.01
N ILE A 823 13.90 -22.48 1.50
CA ILE A 823 15.24 -22.94 1.13
C ILE A 823 15.97 -23.34 2.41
N GLY A 824 16.15 -24.64 2.61
CA GLY A 824 16.99 -25.18 3.66
C GLY A 824 18.47 -25.06 3.28
N ILE A 825 19.35 -24.88 4.24
CA ILE A 825 20.80 -24.88 4.03
C ILE A 825 21.41 -25.80 5.07
N VAL A 826 21.99 -26.91 4.64
CA VAL A 826 22.68 -27.86 5.52
C VAL A 826 24.14 -27.43 5.61
N LEU A 827 24.57 -26.95 6.78
CA LEU A 827 25.94 -26.51 6.99
C LEU A 827 26.88 -27.69 7.23
N LYS A 828 28.13 -27.57 6.77
CA LYS A 828 29.16 -28.56 7.07
C LYS A 828 29.46 -28.57 8.59
N PRO A 829 29.81 -29.73 9.18
CA PRO A 829 30.06 -29.84 10.63
C PRO A 829 31.22 -29.00 11.16
N ASN A 830 32.13 -28.55 10.29
CA ASN A 830 33.32 -27.77 10.65
C ASN A 830 33.08 -26.25 10.75
N ILE A 831 31.87 -25.78 10.42
CA ILE A 831 31.53 -24.35 10.45
C ILE A 831 31.12 -23.94 11.87
N THR A 832 31.70 -22.86 12.37
CA THR A 832 31.36 -22.30 13.70
C THR A 832 30.05 -21.51 13.67
N TYR A 833 29.42 -21.31 14.82
CA TYR A 833 28.22 -20.48 14.93
C TYR A 833 28.45 -19.03 14.46
N SER A 834 29.61 -18.45 14.76
CA SER A 834 29.94 -17.08 14.32
C SER A 834 29.98 -16.95 12.80
N GLU A 835 30.49 -17.96 12.09
CA GLU A 835 30.47 -18.00 10.64
C GLU A 835 29.04 -18.16 10.10
N ALA A 836 28.24 -19.04 10.71
CA ALA A 836 26.84 -19.25 10.35
C ALA A 836 26.00 -17.98 10.54
N GLU A 837 26.21 -17.25 11.65
CA GLU A 837 25.57 -15.97 11.92
C GLU A 837 25.92 -14.91 10.87
N VAL A 838 27.18 -14.84 10.44
CA VAL A 838 27.60 -13.91 9.38
C VAL A 838 26.88 -14.22 8.07
N ILE A 839 26.72 -15.51 7.73
CA ILE A 839 25.98 -15.94 6.53
C ILE A 839 24.50 -15.57 6.66
N ALA A 840 23.87 -15.90 7.80
CA ALA A 840 22.45 -15.60 8.05
C ALA A 840 22.15 -14.09 7.97
N ARG A 841 23.01 -13.26 8.57
CA ARG A 841 22.90 -11.80 8.48
C ARG A 841 23.06 -11.30 7.04
N ARG A 842 24.02 -11.84 6.28
CA ARG A 842 24.22 -11.46 4.86
C ARG A 842 23.01 -11.82 4.00
N ILE A 843 22.42 -13.00 4.20
CA ILE A 843 21.20 -13.44 3.53
C ILE A 843 20.03 -12.50 3.88
N ALA A 844 19.81 -12.21 5.17
CA ALA A 844 18.75 -11.30 5.63
C ALA A 844 18.93 -9.86 5.11
N TYR A 845 20.17 -9.41 4.89
CA TYR A 845 20.41 -8.13 4.20
C TYR A 845 20.15 -8.20 2.70
N ALA A 846 20.42 -9.32 2.04
CA ALA A 846 20.28 -9.50 0.60
C ALA A 846 18.84 -9.79 0.16
N ILE A 847 18.04 -10.48 0.97
CA ILE A 847 16.68 -10.92 0.61
C ILE A 847 15.67 -10.38 1.64
N ASP A 848 14.49 -9.93 1.18
CA ASP A 848 13.36 -9.56 2.05
C ASP A 848 12.61 -10.81 2.52
N ALA A 849 13.32 -11.71 3.20
CA ALA A 849 12.81 -12.93 3.81
C ALA A 849 13.48 -13.15 5.18
N VAL A 850 12.87 -13.94 6.05
CA VAL A 850 13.45 -14.28 7.34
C VAL A 850 14.45 -15.42 7.14
N CYS A 851 15.66 -15.25 7.65
CA CYS A 851 16.66 -16.31 7.70
C CYS A 851 16.73 -16.84 9.13
N TYR A 852 16.32 -18.08 9.34
CA TYR A 852 16.47 -18.78 10.61
C TYR A 852 17.82 -19.50 10.63
N ALA A 853 18.48 -19.53 11.79
CA ALA A 853 19.73 -20.26 11.98
C ALA A 853 19.68 -21.07 13.28
N SER A 854 20.34 -22.23 13.31
CA SER A 854 20.62 -22.95 14.56
C SER A 854 21.76 -22.29 15.34
N ASN A 855 21.61 -22.13 16.65
CA ASN A 855 22.69 -21.73 17.55
C ASN A 855 23.45 -22.94 18.13
N GLU A 856 24.52 -22.69 18.89
CA GLU A 856 25.35 -23.74 19.50
C GLU A 856 24.56 -24.63 20.49
N ALA A 857 23.54 -24.08 21.14
CA ALA A 857 22.65 -24.83 22.03
C ALA A 857 21.55 -25.63 21.28
N GLY A 858 21.51 -25.53 19.94
CA GLY A 858 20.51 -26.16 19.09
C GLY A 858 19.17 -25.40 19.00
N ASN A 859 19.08 -24.19 19.56
CA ASN A 859 17.90 -23.33 19.45
C ASN A 859 17.92 -22.49 18.16
N VAL A 860 16.75 -22.06 17.71
CA VAL A 860 16.59 -21.26 16.49
C VAL A 860 16.70 -19.77 16.78
N VAL A 861 17.48 -19.06 15.97
CA VAL A 861 17.60 -17.60 15.95
C VAL A 861 17.08 -17.08 14.62
N ALA A 862 16.09 -16.19 14.65
CA ALA A 862 15.52 -15.56 13.48
C ALA A 862 16.26 -14.25 13.17
N TYR A 863 16.82 -14.14 11.96
CA TYR A 863 17.44 -12.94 11.42
C TYR A 863 16.50 -12.29 10.43
N SER A 864 16.04 -11.08 10.75
CA SER A 864 15.15 -10.32 9.89
C SER A 864 15.56 -8.86 9.82
N LYS A 865 15.29 -8.24 8.67
CA LYS A 865 15.57 -6.84 8.41
C LYS A 865 14.46 -5.98 8.99
N VAL A 866 14.80 -5.07 9.90
CA VAL A 866 13.84 -4.15 10.51
C VAL A 866 14.35 -2.71 10.32
N PRO A 867 13.52 -1.80 9.77
CA PRO A 867 13.83 -0.38 9.80
C PRO A 867 13.79 0.06 11.26
N THR A 868 14.93 0.45 11.80
CA THR A 868 15.06 0.91 13.17
C THR A 868 15.63 2.34 13.18
N PHE A 869 15.49 3.02 14.32
CA PHE A 869 16.09 4.31 14.53
C PHE A 869 17.19 4.15 15.56
N SER A 870 18.44 4.45 15.20
CA SER A 870 19.46 4.63 16.23
C SER A 870 19.28 6.04 16.80
N ALA A 871 18.60 6.14 17.93
CA ALA A 871 18.48 7.39 18.69
C ALA A 871 19.63 7.45 19.71
N VAL A 872 20.83 7.78 19.23
CA VAL A 872 21.99 7.95 20.12
C VAL A 872 21.83 9.28 20.86
N GLY A 873 21.89 9.26 22.19
CA GLY A 873 21.93 10.46 23.03
C GLY A 873 20.58 11.06 23.43
N TRP A 874 19.43 10.47 23.05
CA TRP A 874 18.11 10.99 23.43
C TRP A 874 17.80 10.91 24.92
N GLU A 875 18.20 9.82 25.58
CA GLU A 875 18.07 9.69 27.03
C GLU A 875 18.82 10.82 27.76
N MET A 876 19.95 11.27 27.19
CA MET A 876 20.74 12.37 27.74
C MET A 876 20.11 13.76 27.49
N MET A 877 19.11 13.89 26.60
CA MET A 877 18.46 15.17 26.28
C MET A 877 17.37 15.59 27.25
N PHE A 878 16.77 14.63 27.95
CA PHE A 878 15.65 14.92 28.85
C PHE A 878 16.07 15.88 29.98
N VAL A 879 17.26 15.68 30.55
CA VAL A 879 17.78 16.51 31.63
C VAL A 879 18.03 17.96 31.18
N PRO A 880 18.78 18.25 30.09
CA PRO A 880 18.92 19.61 29.55
C PRO A 880 17.59 20.28 29.18
N PHE A 881 16.62 19.52 28.66
CA PHE A 881 15.28 20.04 28.33
C PHE A 881 14.57 20.56 29.58
N VAL A 882 14.56 19.78 30.66
CA VAL A 882 13.94 20.19 31.93
C VAL A 882 14.68 21.37 32.56
N LEU A 883 16.02 21.31 32.61
CA LEU A 883 16.84 22.39 33.17
C LEU A 883 16.65 23.71 32.43
N THR A 884 16.63 23.68 31.10
CA THR A 884 16.44 24.89 30.30
C THR A 884 15.02 25.44 30.49
N SER A 885 14.01 24.57 30.49
CA SER A 885 12.62 24.99 30.74
C SER A 885 12.47 25.68 32.10
N LEU A 886 13.06 25.13 33.16
CA LEU A 886 13.07 25.74 34.49
C LEU A 886 13.85 27.07 34.51
N ASN A 887 14.99 27.14 33.84
CA ASN A 887 15.77 28.38 33.73
C ASN A 887 14.97 29.49 33.01
N ILE A 888 14.24 29.15 31.95
CA ILE A 888 13.33 30.08 31.26
C ILE A 888 12.24 30.56 32.23
N VAL A 889 11.63 29.68 33.03
CA VAL A 889 10.62 30.05 34.05
C VAL A 889 11.20 31.02 35.09
N VAL A 890 12.40 30.77 35.61
CA VAL A 890 13.07 31.67 36.57
C VAL A 890 13.33 33.04 35.93
N THR A 891 13.82 33.03 34.69
CA THR A 891 14.06 34.26 33.92
C THR A 891 12.75 35.02 33.65
N LEU A 892 11.65 34.33 33.43
CA LEU A 892 10.33 34.92 33.26
C LEU A 892 9.79 35.58 34.53
N LEU A 893 9.88 34.90 35.65
CA LEU A 893 9.40 35.41 36.93
C LEU A 893 10.16 36.68 37.33
N GLY A 894 11.47 36.72 37.06
CA GLY A 894 12.27 37.93 37.21
C GLY A 894 11.78 39.08 36.34
N SER A 895 11.53 38.84 35.05
CA SER A 895 11.10 39.90 34.12
C SER A 895 9.72 40.47 34.47
N ILE A 896 8.80 39.66 34.99
CA ILE A 896 7.48 40.13 35.42
C ILE A 896 7.59 41.01 36.66
N LYS A 897 8.37 40.59 37.67
CA LYS A 897 8.59 41.40 38.90
C LYS A 897 9.20 42.76 38.59
N GLU A 898 10.17 42.82 37.68
CA GLU A 898 10.77 44.09 37.25
C GLU A 898 9.83 44.97 36.40
N ARG A 899 8.71 44.43 35.90
CA ARG A 899 7.74 45.11 35.02
C ARG A 899 6.37 45.30 35.67
N THR A 900 6.24 45.04 36.97
CA THR A 900 4.95 45.13 37.69
C THR A 900 4.30 46.51 37.54
N ALA A 901 5.09 47.59 37.65
CA ALA A 901 4.60 48.97 37.48
C ALA A 901 4.06 49.24 36.06
N GLU A 902 4.74 48.76 35.03
CA GLU A 902 4.31 48.91 33.64
C GLU A 902 3.01 48.12 33.36
N ILE A 903 2.89 46.91 33.93
CA ILE A 903 1.68 46.10 33.84
C ILE A 903 0.48 46.84 34.46
N TYR A 904 0.67 47.53 35.59
CA TYR A 904 -0.36 48.39 36.18
C TYR A 904 -0.72 49.56 35.26
N THR A 905 0.26 50.21 34.60
CA THR A 905 -0.02 51.26 33.61
C THR A 905 -0.88 50.74 32.45
N TYR A 906 -0.53 49.58 31.87
CA TYR A 906 -1.34 48.99 30.80
C TYR A 906 -2.76 48.64 31.28
N THR A 907 -2.90 48.19 32.52
CA THR A 907 -4.20 47.94 33.15
C THR A 907 -5.04 49.23 33.25
N SER A 908 -4.43 50.34 33.66
CA SER A 908 -5.10 51.65 33.76
C SER A 908 -5.57 52.18 32.40
N VAL A 909 -4.88 51.82 31.31
CA VAL A 909 -5.26 52.17 29.93
C VAL A 909 -6.26 51.15 29.33
N GLY A 910 -6.66 50.13 30.10
CA GLY A 910 -7.72 49.18 29.72
C GLY A 910 -7.23 47.86 29.11
N LEU A 911 -5.97 47.47 29.32
CA LEU A 911 -5.48 46.16 28.89
C LEU A 911 -6.24 45.04 29.62
N SER A 912 -6.89 44.16 28.87
CA SER A 912 -7.57 43.01 29.45
C SER A 912 -6.58 41.98 30.03
N PRO A 913 -6.96 41.18 31.05
CA PRO A 913 -6.11 40.12 31.59
C PRO A 913 -5.63 39.10 30.54
N GLY A 914 -6.50 38.81 29.56
CA GLY A 914 -6.14 37.95 28.43
C GLY A 914 -5.12 38.63 27.49
N GLY A 915 -5.24 39.93 27.27
CA GLY A 915 -4.27 40.72 26.51
C GLY A 915 -2.89 40.78 27.18
N ALA A 916 -2.85 40.91 28.51
CA ALA A 916 -1.61 40.86 29.28
C ALA A 916 -0.95 39.47 29.23
N MET A 917 -1.72 38.39 29.39
CA MET A 917 -1.23 37.02 29.23
C MET A 917 -0.67 36.79 27.81
N LEU A 918 -1.38 37.25 26.79
CA LEU A 918 -0.96 37.11 25.39
C LEU A 918 0.35 37.85 25.12
N MET A 919 0.57 39.02 25.73
CA MET A 919 1.79 39.80 25.57
C MET A 919 3.03 39.04 26.01
N PHE A 920 2.98 38.40 27.18
CA PHE A 920 4.09 37.56 27.63
C PHE A 920 4.23 36.30 26.76
N ILE A 921 3.15 35.59 26.42
CA ILE A 921 3.26 34.41 25.53
C ILE A 921 3.92 34.75 24.20
N VAL A 922 3.56 35.89 23.62
CA VAL A 922 4.12 36.38 22.36
C VAL A 922 5.59 36.77 22.50
N GLU A 923 6.01 37.44 23.57
CA GLU A 923 7.42 37.76 23.85
C GLU A 923 8.29 36.49 23.84
N PHE A 924 7.78 35.39 24.40
CA PHE A 924 8.52 34.12 24.50
C PHE A 924 8.43 33.26 23.25
N LEU A 925 7.36 33.39 22.48
CA LEU A 925 7.33 32.86 21.12
C LEU A 925 8.48 33.47 20.30
N VAL A 926 8.65 34.80 20.36
CA VAL A 926 9.74 35.49 19.66
C VAL A 926 11.10 34.99 20.14
N TYR A 927 11.32 34.86 21.46
CA TYR A 927 12.55 34.26 22.00
C TYR A 927 12.81 32.83 21.50
N GLY A 928 11.77 31.99 21.44
CA GLY A 928 11.87 30.61 20.97
C GLY A 928 12.28 30.51 19.50
N PHE A 929 11.67 31.31 18.62
CA PHE A 929 12.03 31.34 17.19
C PHE A 929 13.47 31.83 16.98
N LEU A 930 13.85 32.95 17.62
CA LEU A 930 15.20 33.51 17.50
C LEU A 930 16.26 32.57 18.10
N GLY A 931 16.00 31.98 19.27
CA GLY A 931 16.91 31.04 19.90
C GLY A 931 17.07 29.74 19.11
N ALA A 932 15.98 29.22 18.52
CA ALA A 932 16.03 28.01 17.71
C ALA A 932 16.82 28.20 16.41
N ILE A 933 16.63 29.31 15.69
CA ILE A 933 17.34 29.56 14.42
C ILE A 933 18.83 29.83 14.64
N VAL A 934 19.19 30.64 15.66
CA VAL A 934 20.59 30.88 16.01
C VAL A 934 21.23 29.60 16.53
N GLY A 935 20.50 28.84 17.35
CA GLY A 935 20.94 27.55 17.88
C GLY A 935 21.20 26.50 16.81
N TYR A 936 20.41 26.49 15.72
CA TYR A 936 20.65 25.63 14.56
C TYR A 936 21.99 25.94 13.88
N PHE A 937 22.24 27.22 13.56
CA PHE A 937 23.49 27.62 12.92
C PHE A 937 24.71 27.42 13.83
N SER A 938 24.58 27.76 15.12
CA SER A 938 25.67 27.54 16.09
C SER A 938 25.90 26.07 16.38
N GLY A 939 24.86 25.22 16.40
CA GLY A 939 24.98 23.77 16.61
C GLY A 939 25.73 23.08 15.48
N TRP A 940 25.43 23.46 14.24
CA TRP A 940 26.20 23.03 13.08
C TRP A 940 27.67 23.50 13.17
N ALA A 941 27.90 24.78 13.45
CA ALA A 941 29.25 25.32 13.56
C ALA A 941 30.07 24.64 14.66
N ALA A 942 29.49 24.47 15.85
CA ALA A 942 30.12 23.81 16.99
C ALA A 942 30.50 22.36 16.65
N SER A 943 29.60 21.62 16.03
CA SER A 943 29.87 20.24 15.64
C SER A 943 30.97 20.12 14.58
N LYS A 944 31.02 21.05 13.62
CA LYS A 944 32.09 21.12 12.60
C LYS A 944 33.45 21.41 13.24
N ILE A 945 33.49 22.32 14.22
CA ILE A 945 34.69 22.64 14.99
C ILE A 945 35.15 21.42 15.81
N LEU A 946 34.23 20.76 16.51
CA LEU A 946 34.56 19.56 17.32
C LEU A 946 35.11 18.42 16.47
N ARG A 947 34.60 18.25 15.24
CA ARG A 947 35.14 17.28 14.28
C ARG A 947 36.52 17.69 13.77
N TRP A 948 36.73 18.97 13.47
CA TRP A 948 38.03 19.48 13.02
C TRP A 948 39.14 19.30 14.08
N ILE A 949 38.80 19.43 15.36
CA ILE A 949 39.72 19.23 16.49
C ILE A 949 39.94 17.73 16.80
N GLY A 950 39.20 16.82 16.16
CA GLY A 950 39.38 15.36 16.31
C GLY A 950 38.74 14.75 17.56
N VAL A 951 37.89 15.49 18.27
CA VAL A 951 37.18 15.01 19.49
C VAL A 951 36.09 13.99 19.13
N LEU A 952 35.52 14.07 17.92
CA LEU A 952 34.46 13.20 17.44
C LEU A 952 35.01 12.13 16.49
N SER A 953 34.57 10.88 16.66
CA SER A 953 35.00 9.76 15.80
C SER A 953 34.50 9.93 14.36
N THR A 954 35.26 9.36 13.41
CA THR A 954 34.91 9.35 11.98
C THR A 954 33.62 8.57 11.67
N GLY A 955 33.15 7.74 12.61
CA GLY A 955 31.89 7.01 12.54
C GLY A 955 30.66 7.77 13.06
N PHE A 956 30.84 8.94 13.70
CA PHE A 956 29.71 9.73 14.19
C PHE A 956 29.07 10.54 13.05
N VAL A 957 27.85 10.16 12.66
CA VAL A 957 27.08 10.81 11.60
C VAL A 957 26.21 11.92 12.20
N PHE A 958 26.42 13.17 11.78
CA PHE A 958 25.48 14.26 12.07
C PHE A 958 24.55 14.45 10.88
N ASN A 959 23.26 14.15 11.06
CA ASN A 959 22.30 14.30 9.97
C ASN A 959 21.60 15.67 10.05
N TYR A 960 22.31 16.75 9.67
CA TYR A 960 21.81 18.14 9.69
C TYR A 960 20.60 18.40 8.78
N ALA A 961 20.34 17.48 7.86
CA ALA A 961 19.23 17.51 6.91
C ALA A 961 18.11 16.52 7.28
N SER A 962 18.08 16.05 8.53
CA SER A 962 17.08 15.11 9.03
C SER A 962 15.80 15.81 9.52
N VAL A 963 14.66 15.14 9.35
CA VAL A 963 13.38 15.50 9.97
C VAL A 963 13.49 15.57 11.49
N SER A 964 14.41 14.84 12.09
CA SER A 964 14.60 14.84 13.55
C SER A 964 15.02 16.20 14.10
N ILE A 965 15.70 17.03 13.31
CA ILE A 965 16.07 18.38 13.74
C ILE A 965 14.86 19.29 13.79
N VAL A 966 13.88 19.08 12.90
CA VAL A 966 12.60 19.78 12.96
C VAL A 966 11.91 19.47 14.29
N ILE A 967 11.90 18.20 14.70
CA ILE A 967 11.32 17.79 16.00
C ILE A 967 12.04 18.52 17.15
N VAL A 968 13.37 18.59 17.11
CA VAL A 968 14.16 19.33 18.11
C VAL A 968 13.78 20.81 18.16
N ILE A 969 13.68 21.47 17.01
CA ILE A 969 13.29 22.89 16.94
C ILE A 969 11.87 23.11 17.47
N ILE A 970 10.93 22.24 17.12
CA ILE A 970 9.57 22.28 17.65
C ILE A 970 9.60 22.09 19.17
N MET A 971 10.41 21.17 19.69
CA MET A 971 10.57 20.97 21.14
C MET A 971 11.17 22.20 21.83
N VAL A 972 12.14 22.89 21.22
CA VAL A 972 12.70 24.15 21.75
C VAL A 972 11.63 25.24 21.78
N ILE A 973 10.85 25.40 20.72
CA ILE A 973 9.76 26.40 20.70
C ILE A 973 8.70 26.02 21.74
N LEU A 974 8.31 24.74 21.81
CA LEU A 974 7.30 24.27 22.75
C LEU A 974 7.77 24.41 24.20
N SER A 975 9.04 24.16 24.50
CA SER A 975 9.59 24.33 25.85
C SER A 975 9.52 25.78 26.31
N THR A 976 9.84 26.73 25.41
CA THR A 976 9.70 28.17 25.72
C THR A 976 8.24 28.56 25.97
N LEU A 977 7.31 28.00 25.20
CA LEU A 977 5.88 28.24 25.40
C LEU A 977 5.35 27.64 26.70
N ILE A 978 5.72 26.41 27.04
CA ILE A 978 5.34 25.74 28.30
C ILE A 978 5.89 26.54 29.48
N ALA A 979 7.15 26.97 29.41
CA ALA A 979 7.77 27.80 30.44
C ALA A 979 7.04 29.14 30.61
N ALA A 980 6.51 29.72 29.52
CA ALA A 980 5.76 30.96 29.55
C ALA A 980 4.36 30.84 30.17
N VAL A 981 3.76 29.64 30.27
CA VAL A 981 2.37 29.47 30.75
C VAL A 981 2.18 30.00 32.17
N TYR A 982 2.98 29.52 33.13
CA TYR A 982 2.81 29.88 34.55
C TYR A 982 3.08 31.38 34.81
N PRO A 983 4.17 31.97 34.31
CA PRO A 983 4.43 33.39 34.49
C PRO A 983 3.40 34.28 33.79
N SER A 984 2.97 33.94 32.56
CA SER A 984 1.92 34.70 31.86
C SER A 984 0.58 34.63 32.59
N TYR A 985 0.27 33.49 33.22
CA TYR A 985 -0.90 33.38 34.09
C TYR A 985 -0.78 34.28 35.32
N LEU A 986 0.38 34.33 35.98
CA LEU A 986 0.62 35.22 37.12
C LEU A 986 0.49 36.70 36.73
N ALA A 987 1.04 37.09 35.57
CA ALA A 987 0.89 38.45 35.04
C ALA A 987 -0.57 38.82 34.80
N SER A 988 -1.39 37.89 34.28
CA SER A 988 -2.82 38.13 34.06
C SER A 988 -3.59 38.45 35.35
N ARG A 989 -3.13 37.94 36.51
CA ARG A 989 -3.75 38.19 37.81
C ARG A 989 -3.44 39.58 38.38
N LEU A 990 -2.28 40.15 38.03
CA LEU A 990 -1.87 41.49 38.48
C LEU A 990 -2.74 42.60 37.87
N VAL A 991 -3.37 42.33 36.72
CA VAL A 991 -4.17 43.28 35.91
C VAL A 991 -5.63 43.42 36.41
N THR A 992 -6.09 42.62 37.38
CA THR A 992 -7.47 42.69 37.89
C THR A 992 -7.51 43.01 39.38
N PRO A 993 -7.97 44.22 39.80
CA PRO A 993 -8.08 44.58 41.21
C PRO A 993 -9.28 43.97 41.93
N SER A 994 -10.24 43.33 41.24
CA SER A 994 -11.38 42.68 41.88
C SER A 994 -11.16 41.17 42.05
N LEU A 995 -11.04 40.73 43.30
CA LEU A 995 -10.89 39.31 43.68
C LEU A 995 -12.06 38.41 43.24
N GLU A 996 -13.18 38.97 42.77
CA GLU A 996 -14.36 38.22 42.34
C GLU A 996 -14.65 38.39 40.84
N ARG A 997 -14.10 37.46 40.04
CA ARG A 997 -14.26 37.43 38.56
C ARG A 997 -15.68 37.09 38.08
N LYS A 998 -16.57 36.62 38.95
CA LYS A 998 -17.95 36.20 38.60
C LYS A 998 -18.94 36.94 39.48
N TRP A 999 -19.90 37.62 38.86
CA TRP A 999 -21.05 38.22 39.54
C TRP A 999 -21.75 37.14 40.39
N ARG A 1000 -22.05 37.41 41.66
CA ARG A 1000 -22.81 36.52 42.54
C ARG A 1000 -24.23 37.07 42.72
N MET A 1001 -25.20 36.17 42.84
CA MET A 1001 -26.62 36.53 42.97
C MET A 1001 -26.88 37.24 44.31
N PRO A 1002 -27.51 38.43 44.34
CA PRO A 1002 -27.61 39.23 45.56
C PRO A 1002 -28.58 38.71 46.64
N ARG A 1003 -29.55 37.83 46.34
CA ARG A 1003 -30.55 37.31 47.32
C ARG A 1003 -31.05 35.91 46.95
N ALA A 1004 -31.38 35.08 47.94
CA ALA A 1004 -32.06 33.79 47.73
C ALA A 1004 -33.58 33.98 47.44
N PRO A 1005 -34.24 33.11 46.65
CA PRO A 1005 -35.66 33.22 46.31
C PRO A 1005 -36.59 32.99 47.52
N ARG A 1006 -37.70 33.74 47.58
CA ARG A 1006 -38.78 33.54 48.57
C ARG A 1006 -39.79 32.53 48.03
N SER A 1007 -39.66 31.27 48.46
CA SER A 1007 -40.48 30.14 47.99
C SER A 1007 -40.47 30.00 46.45
N ILE A 1008 -41.54 30.42 45.78
CA ILE A 1008 -41.79 30.33 44.33
C ILE A 1008 -41.60 31.66 43.57
N VAL A 1009 -41.26 32.76 44.27
CA VAL A 1009 -41.01 34.07 43.65
C VAL A 1009 -39.61 34.57 43.99
N TRP A 1010 -38.91 35.08 42.99
CA TRP A 1010 -37.56 35.65 43.11
C TRP A 1010 -37.52 37.05 42.51
N GLU A 1011 -37.46 38.06 43.37
CA GLU A 1011 -37.26 39.44 42.96
C GLU A 1011 -35.79 39.83 43.09
N ILE A 1012 -35.18 40.20 41.98
CA ILE A 1012 -33.78 40.59 41.86
C ILE A 1012 -33.76 42.06 41.40
N PRO A 1013 -33.38 43.01 42.27
CA PRO A 1013 -33.16 44.38 41.84
C PRO A 1013 -31.86 44.43 41.02
N LEU A 1014 -31.96 44.76 39.74
CA LEU A 1014 -30.79 44.86 38.87
C LEU A 1014 -30.05 46.17 39.17
N PRO A 1015 -28.70 46.21 39.18
CA PRO A 1015 -27.92 47.43 39.32
C PRO A 1015 -27.89 48.24 38.01
N PHE A 1016 -29.05 48.36 37.36
CA PHE A 1016 -29.22 49.02 36.08
C PHE A 1016 -30.24 50.16 36.22
N ARG A 1017 -29.79 51.38 35.93
CA ARG A 1017 -30.56 52.62 36.05
C ARG A 1017 -30.59 53.34 34.71
N VAL A 1018 -31.73 53.99 34.44
CA VAL A 1018 -32.04 54.67 33.19
C VAL A 1018 -32.57 56.08 33.50
N SER A 1019 -32.22 57.05 32.67
CA SER A 1019 -32.46 58.49 32.90
C SER A 1019 -33.81 59.00 32.39
N SER A 1020 -34.51 58.22 31.56
CA SER A 1020 -35.81 58.60 31.01
C SER A 1020 -36.79 57.43 30.99
N GLY A 1021 -38.07 57.73 31.23
CA GLY A 1021 -39.14 56.73 31.09
C GLY A 1021 -39.32 56.23 29.66
N ARG A 1022 -38.96 57.06 28.66
CA ARG A 1022 -38.95 56.66 27.24
C ARG A 1022 -37.82 55.68 26.93
N GLU A 1023 -36.64 55.93 27.49
CA GLU A 1023 -35.49 55.03 27.35
C GLU A 1023 -35.75 53.68 28.03
N ALA A 1024 -36.45 53.67 29.17
CA ALA A 1024 -36.87 52.42 29.82
C ALA A 1024 -37.80 51.57 28.93
N GLN A 1025 -38.74 52.18 28.21
CA GLN A 1025 -39.61 51.47 27.26
C GLN A 1025 -38.83 50.99 26.02
N ALA A 1026 -37.89 51.78 25.50
CA ALA A 1026 -37.06 51.39 24.36
C ALA A 1026 -36.20 50.16 24.67
N ILE A 1027 -35.67 50.05 25.90
CA ILE A 1027 -34.93 48.88 26.36
C ILE A 1027 -35.80 47.63 26.41
N LEU A 1028 -37.07 47.76 26.79
CA LEU A 1028 -37.99 46.62 26.82
C LEU A 1028 -38.29 46.11 25.40
N LEU A 1029 -38.43 47.02 24.42
CA LEU A 1029 -38.55 46.67 23.00
C LEU A 1029 -37.28 46.01 22.45
N TYR A 1030 -36.10 46.52 22.84
CA TYR A 1030 -34.81 45.90 22.50
C TYR A 1030 -34.69 44.47 23.05
N LEU A 1031 -35.12 44.25 24.30
CA LEU A 1031 -35.13 42.91 24.90
C LEU A 1031 -36.22 42.01 24.29
N GLN A 1032 -37.33 42.59 23.82
CA GLN A 1032 -38.36 41.86 23.09
C GLN A 1032 -37.84 41.32 21.75
N GLU A 1033 -37.16 42.16 20.95
CA GLU A 1033 -36.51 41.74 19.70
C GLU A 1033 -35.46 40.66 19.99
N TYR A 1034 -34.63 40.85 21.03
CA TYR A 1034 -33.61 39.87 21.39
C TYR A 1034 -34.20 38.51 21.79
N TYR A 1035 -35.12 38.45 22.76
CA TYR A 1035 -35.68 37.17 23.23
C TYR A 1035 -36.66 36.54 22.25
N GLY A 1036 -37.22 37.31 21.30
CA GLY A 1036 -37.98 36.79 20.17
C GLY A 1036 -37.10 36.25 19.03
N GLY A 1037 -35.88 36.77 18.87
CA GLY A 1037 -34.90 36.35 17.86
C GLY A 1037 -33.74 35.51 18.43
N VAL A 1038 -32.52 36.07 18.42
CA VAL A 1038 -31.25 35.38 18.80
C VAL A 1038 -31.26 34.80 20.22
N GLY A 1039 -32.00 35.43 21.13
CA GLY A 1039 -32.11 35.07 22.54
C GLY A 1039 -33.17 34.01 22.84
N SER A 1040 -33.95 33.57 21.85
CA SER A 1040 -35.04 32.61 22.01
C SER A 1040 -34.57 31.21 22.39
N MET A 1041 -33.39 30.78 21.91
CA MET A 1041 -32.80 29.48 22.24
C MET A 1041 -31.30 29.60 22.49
N LYS A 1042 -30.86 29.31 23.71
CA LYS A 1042 -29.45 29.19 24.09
C LYS A 1042 -29.19 27.80 24.68
N ARG A 1043 -27.92 27.42 24.81
CA ARG A 1043 -27.50 26.11 25.34
C ARG A 1043 -28.12 25.75 26.69
N LEU A 1044 -28.37 26.74 27.56
CA LEU A 1044 -28.81 26.52 28.95
C LEU A 1044 -30.24 27.02 29.26
N TYR A 1045 -30.91 27.66 28.30
CA TYR A 1045 -32.30 28.10 28.47
C TYR A 1045 -32.99 28.28 27.11
N ARG A 1046 -34.32 28.17 27.09
CA ARG A 1046 -35.15 28.37 25.90
C ARG A 1046 -36.42 29.16 26.26
N VAL A 1047 -36.75 30.18 25.49
CA VAL A 1047 -37.98 30.95 25.62
C VAL A 1047 -39.16 30.10 25.12
N THR A 1048 -40.21 29.98 25.92
CA THR A 1048 -41.38 29.14 25.63
C THR A 1048 -42.61 29.94 25.21
N THR A 1049 -42.75 31.15 25.71
CA THR A 1049 -43.80 32.09 25.28
C THR A 1049 -43.14 33.36 24.75
N ASP A 1050 -43.67 33.87 23.63
CA ASP A 1050 -43.09 35.05 22.99
C ASP A 1050 -43.08 36.25 23.94
N PRO A 1051 -41.97 37.02 23.98
CA PRO A 1051 -41.87 38.22 24.79
C PRO A 1051 -42.93 39.25 24.41
N LYS A 1052 -43.72 39.66 25.41
CA LYS A 1052 -44.73 40.71 25.26
C LYS A 1052 -44.39 41.90 26.17
N VAL A 1053 -44.29 43.08 25.56
CA VAL A 1053 -44.10 44.35 26.28
C VAL A 1053 -45.47 44.98 26.53
N LEU A 1054 -45.84 45.07 27.80
CA LEU A 1054 -46.99 45.85 28.27
C LEU A 1054 -46.53 47.31 28.44
N LYS A 1055 -46.83 48.15 27.45
CA LYS A 1055 -46.30 49.52 27.34
C LYS A 1055 -46.75 50.44 28.49
N GLU A 1056 -48.00 50.31 28.91
CA GLU A 1056 -48.61 51.08 30.02
C GLU A 1056 -47.99 50.73 31.38
N GLU A 1057 -47.73 49.44 31.62
CA GLU A 1057 -47.10 48.94 32.85
C GLU A 1057 -45.55 49.00 32.81
N ARG A 1058 -44.94 49.40 31.68
CA ARG A 1058 -43.49 49.36 31.42
C ARG A 1058 -42.87 48.02 31.85
N LYS A 1059 -43.50 46.94 31.41
CA LYS A 1059 -43.22 45.56 31.82
C LYS A 1059 -43.02 44.65 30.62
N LEU A 1060 -41.97 43.85 30.63
CA LEU A 1060 -41.73 42.75 29.69
C LEU A 1060 -42.02 41.43 30.39
N SER A 1061 -42.91 40.61 29.83
CA SER A 1061 -43.31 39.31 30.40
C SER A 1061 -43.16 38.19 29.37
N PHE A 1062 -42.53 37.08 29.77
CA PHE A 1062 -42.40 35.84 28.99
C PHE A 1062 -42.04 34.64 29.88
N ASN A 1063 -42.12 33.43 29.33
CA ASN A 1063 -41.73 32.22 30.02
C ASN A 1063 -40.44 31.64 29.42
N VAL A 1064 -39.64 31.01 30.28
CA VAL A 1064 -38.35 30.41 29.93
C VAL A 1064 -38.23 29.03 30.57
N TRP A 1065 -37.85 28.04 29.78
CA TRP A 1065 -37.33 26.76 30.24
C TRP A 1065 -35.84 26.82 30.54
N LEU A 1066 -35.45 26.24 31.67
CA LEU A 1066 -34.05 26.11 32.07
C LEU A 1066 -33.55 24.68 31.80
N TYR A 1067 -32.28 24.56 31.41
CA TYR A 1067 -31.62 23.28 31.23
C TYR A 1067 -31.34 22.59 32.60
N PRO A 1068 -31.42 21.25 32.72
CA PRO A 1068 -31.80 20.28 31.68
C PRO A 1068 -33.28 20.36 31.31
N PHE A 1069 -33.59 20.35 30.01
CA PHE A 1069 -34.95 20.55 29.50
C PHE A 1069 -35.92 19.43 29.93
N ASP A 1070 -35.40 18.23 30.22
CA ASP A 1070 -36.18 17.08 30.71
C ASP A 1070 -36.79 17.34 32.09
N ALA A 1071 -36.19 18.23 32.89
CA ALA A 1071 -36.74 18.63 34.18
C ALA A 1071 -37.96 19.58 34.06
N ALA A 1072 -38.35 19.92 32.82
CA ALA A 1072 -39.47 20.79 32.45
C ALA A 1072 -39.59 22.05 33.33
N THR A 1073 -38.45 22.61 33.76
CA THR A 1073 -38.40 23.69 34.73
C THR A 1073 -38.66 25.01 34.04
N GLU A 1074 -39.88 25.53 34.20
CA GLU A 1074 -40.36 26.75 33.58
C GLU A 1074 -40.51 27.87 34.60
N GLN A 1075 -39.93 29.02 34.25
CA GLN A 1075 -40.11 30.25 35.00
C GLN A 1075 -40.81 31.30 34.15
N LYS A 1076 -41.71 32.05 34.77
CA LYS A 1076 -42.23 33.31 34.23
C LYS A 1076 -41.26 34.43 34.61
N VAL A 1077 -40.79 35.16 33.61
CA VAL A 1077 -39.85 36.27 33.71
C VAL A 1077 -40.63 37.57 33.50
N GLU A 1078 -40.57 38.45 34.49
CA GLU A 1078 -41.20 39.78 34.45
C GLU A 1078 -40.13 40.84 34.75
N LEU A 1079 -39.74 41.61 33.74
CA LEU A 1079 -38.82 42.74 33.89
C LEU A 1079 -39.60 44.05 33.81
N TYR A 1080 -39.50 44.89 34.82
CA TYR A 1080 -40.18 46.19 34.86
C TYR A 1080 -39.33 47.27 35.51
N PHE A 1081 -39.65 48.53 35.21
CA PHE A 1081 -38.91 49.69 35.72
C PHE A 1081 -39.75 50.46 36.74
N ILE A 1082 -39.22 50.67 37.94
CA ILE A 1082 -39.85 51.50 38.99
C ILE A 1082 -39.16 52.87 39.07
N LYS A 1083 -39.94 53.93 39.27
CA LYS A 1083 -39.46 55.30 39.48
C LYS A 1083 -38.99 55.49 40.94
N GLU A 1084 -37.70 55.74 41.17
CA GLU A 1084 -37.13 55.89 42.53
C GLU A 1084 -37.14 57.35 43.03
N ARG A 1085 -36.89 58.36 42.18
CA ARG A 1085 -36.97 59.85 42.40
C ARG A 1085 -36.49 60.60 41.13
N LYS A 1086 -36.82 61.90 40.95
CA LYS A 1086 -36.52 62.81 39.79
C LYS A 1086 -35.77 62.12 38.63
N ASP A 1087 -36.53 61.71 37.61
CA ASP A 1087 -36.07 61.13 36.34
C ASP A 1087 -35.06 59.97 36.41
N ARG A 1088 -35.08 59.16 37.48
CA ARG A 1088 -34.32 57.90 37.54
C ARG A 1088 -35.23 56.69 37.70
N TRP A 1089 -35.10 55.76 36.76
CA TRP A 1089 -35.82 54.49 36.72
C TRP A 1089 -34.88 53.33 37.01
N ARG A 1090 -35.31 52.40 37.87
CA ARG A 1090 -34.54 51.22 38.26
C ARG A 1090 -35.19 49.95 37.72
N ALA A 1091 -34.39 49.09 37.09
CA ALA A 1091 -34.84 47.78 36.61
C ALA A 1091 -35.00 46.79 37.77
N ILE A 1092 -36.17 46.17 37.87
CA ILE A 1092 -36.46 45.09 38.81
C ILE A 1092 -36.91 43.88 38.00
N LEU A 1093 -36.27 42.74 38.26
CA LEU A 1093 -36.59 41.47 37.64
C LEU A 1093 -37.34 40.60 38.65
N ARG A 1094 -38.57 40.22 38.32
CA ARG A 1094 -39.37 39.27 39.08
C ARG A 1094 -39.45 37.97 38.31
N LEU A 1095 -39.01 36.89 38.92
CA LEU A 1095 -39.06 35.54 38.38
C LEU A 1095 -40.04 34.74 39.22
N ARG A 1096 -40.95 34.00 38.58
CA ARG A 1096 -41.88 33.10 39.27
C ARG A 1096 -41.74 31.70 38.71
N LEU A 1097 -41.48 30.71 39.56
CA LEU A 1097 -41.45 29.31 39.16
C LEU A 1097 -42.89 28.87 38.82
N VAL A 1098 -43.11 28.42 37.59
CA VAL A 1098 -44.42 27.95 37.12
C VAL A 1098 -44.53 26.44 37.28
N LYS A 1099 -43.51 25.70 36.81
CA LYS A 1099 -43.44 24.24 36.90
C LYS A 1099 -41.99 23.75 36.97
N GLY A 1100 -41.80 22.53 37.47
CA GLY A 1100 -40.50 21.82 37.52
C GLY A 1100 -39.71 21.99 38.82
N LEU A 1101 -38.45 21.55 38.79
CA LEU A 1101 -37.64 21.35 39.99
C LEU A 1101 -36.98 22.64 40.48
N ARG A 1102 -37.22 23.01 41.75
CA ARG A 1102 -36.56 24.17 42.40
C ARG A 1102 -35.03 24.08 42.38
N ARG A 1103 -34.46 22.88 42.44
CA ARG A 1103 -33.00 22.67 42.36
C ARG A 1103 -32.43 23.14 41.02
N VAL A 1104 -33.15 22.91 39.92
CA VAL A 1104 -32.78 23.38 38.57
C VAL A 1104 -32.98 24.89 38.46
N TRP A 1105 -34.04 25.42 39.07
CA TRP A 1105 -34.33 26.86 39.08
C TRP A 1105 -33.28 27.73 39.81
N ILE A 1106 -32.55 27.17 40.79
CA ILE A 1106 -31.47 27.87 41.51
C ILE A 1106 -30.07 27.46 40.99
N SER A 1107 -30.01 26.61 39.95
CA SER A 1107 -28.76 26.08 39.41
C SER A 1107 -27.96 27.08 38.56
N GLY A 1108 -26.82 26.64 38.03
CA GLY A 1108 -26.02 27.40 37.07
C GLY A 1108 -26.76 27.79 35.78
N SER A 1109 -27.82 27.07 35.38
CA SER A 1109 -28.64 27.43 34.21
C SER A 1109 -29.36 28.76 34.41
N GLN A 1110 -29.88 29.00 35.62
CA GLN A 1110 -30.50 30.28 35.98
C GLN A 1110 -29.48 31.42 36.00
N TYR A 1111 -28.28 31.13 36.50
CA TYR A 1111 -27.16 32.07 36.42
C TYR A 1111 -26.85 32.46 34.98
N SER A 1112 -26.83 31.49 34.06
CA SER A 1112 -26.56 31.74 32.64
C SER A 1112 -27.61 32.66 32.02
N PHE A 1113 -28.90 32.43 32.28
CA PHE A 1113 -29.99 33.28 31.79
C PHE A 1113 -29.86 34.72 32.31
N LEU A 1114 -29.65 34.88 33.61
CA LEU A 1114 -29.51 36.20 34.24
C LEU A 1114 -28.24 36.94 33.77
N ASN A 1115 -27.15 36.21 33.55
CA ASN A 1115 -25.93 36.79 32.99
C ASN A 1115 -26.13 37.22 31.53
N ASP A 1116 -26.92 36.48 30.76
CA ASP A 1116 -27.29 36.85 29.39
C ASP A 1116 -28.13 38.13 29.37
N LEU A 1117 -29.18 38.21 30.19
CA LEU A 1117 -29.99 39.43 30.38
C LEU A 1117 -29.11 40.62 30.77
N ARG A 1118 -28.20 40.42 31.74
CA ARG A 1118 -27.26 41.46 32.17
C ARG A 1118 -26.36 41.92 31.02
N LYS A 1119 -25.82 40.99 30.22
CA LYS A 1119 -24.99 41.35 29.05
C LYS A 1119 -25.77 42.16 28.05
N GLN A 1120 -27.03 41.82 27.79
CA GLN A 1120 -27.89 42.59 26.88
C GLN A 1120 -28.19 43.99 27.42
N LEU A 1121 -28.44 44.13 28.72
CA LEU A 1121 -28.58 45.45 29.35
C LEU A 1121 -27.27 46.28 29.29
N LEU A 1122 -26.11 45.65 29.43
CA LEU A 1122 -24.82 46.33 29.25
C LEU A 1122 -24.58 46.70 27.79
N LEU A 1123 -24.94 45.81 26.86
CA LEU A 1123 -24.85 46.03 25.42
C LEU A 1123 -25.63 47.25 24.97
N TRP A 1124 -26.84 47.42 25.51
CA TRP A 1124 -27.66 48.61 25.26
C TRP A 1124 -26.90 49.93 25.43
N ARG A 1125 -26.05 50.03 26.48
CA ARG A 1125 -25.25 51.24 26.74
C ARG A 1125 -24.16 51.48 25.70
N THR A 1126 -23.67 50.39 25.09
CA THR A 1126 -22.60 50.43 24.08
C THR A 1126 -23.13 50.53 22.65
N LEU A 1127 -24.44 50.43 22.43
CA LEU A 1127 -25.03 50.58 21.10
C LEU A 1127 -24.79 52.00 20.55
N PRO A 1128 -24.52 52.16 19.24
CA PRO A 1128 -24.48 53.47 18.60
C PRO A 1128 -25.78 54.26 18.82
N ALA A 1129 -25.68 55.59 18.84
CA ALA A 1129 -26.86 56.47 19.07
C ALA A 1129 -27.97 56.24 18.03
N SER A 1130 -27.60 55.99 16.77
CA SER A 1130 -28.54 55.70 15.67
C SER A 1130 -29.38 54.44 15.90
N GLU A 1131 -28.80 53.39 16.48
CA GLU A 1131 -29.50 52.15 16.81
C GLU A 1131 -30.41 52.32 18.03
N ARG A 1132 -29.97 53.09 19.04
CA ARG A 1132 -30.83 53.44 20.18
C ARG A 1132 -32.03 54.28 19.76
N GLU A 1133 -31.85 55.18 18.79
CA GLU A 1133 -32.92 55.96 18.19
C GLU A 1133 -33.95 55.11 17.45
N LYS A 1134 -33.56 54.00 16.80
CA LYS A 1134 -34.51 53.06 16.15
C LYS A 1134 -35.61 52.62 17.12
N TYR A 1135 -35.22 52.16 18.31
CA TYR A 1135 -36.17 51.73 19.35
C TYR A 1135 -36.96 52.89 19.97
N LEU A 1136 -36.38 54.09 20.00
CA LEU A 1136 -37.10 55.30 20.44
C LEU A 1136 -38.13 55.78 19.40
N ARG A 1137 -37.86 55.62 18.09
CA ARG A 1137 -38.80 55.91 16.99
C ARG A 1137 -39.91 54.89 16.89
N MET A 1138 -39.62 53.60 17.12
CA MET A 1138 -40.65 52.55 17.23
C MET A 1138 -41.68 52.82 18.34
N LEU A 1139 -41.35 53.65 19.33
CA LEU A 1139 -42.32 54.12 20.33
C LEU A 1139 -43.25 55.23 19.80
N GLN A 1140 -42.83 56.00 18.79
CA GLN A 1140 -43.62 57.08 18.18
C GLN A 1140 -44.62 56.57 17.13
N GLU A 1141 -44.26 55.55 16.34
CA GLU A 1141 -45.13 54.98 15.28
C GLU A 1141 -46.34 54.17 15.79
N TYR A 1142 -46.43 53.93 17.10
CA TYR A 1142 -47.43 53.03 17.70
C TYR A 1142 -48.28 53.68 18.81
N ASN A 1143 -48.20 55.01 18.95
CA ASN A 1143 -49.21 55.81 19.66
C ASN A 1143 -50.14 56.39 18.60
N PRO A 1144 -51.39 55.91 18.43
CA PRO A 1144 -52.40 56.72 17.75
C PRO A 1144 -52.65 58.02 18.50
#